data_AF-A0AAU7JP43-F1
#
_entry.id   AF-A0AAU7JP43-F1
#
_cell.length_a   1.000
_cell.length_b   1.000
_cell.length_c   1.000
_cell.angle_alpha   90.00
_cell.angle_beta   90.00
_cell.angle_gamma   90.00
#
_symmetry.space_group_name_H-M   'P 1'
#
loop_
_entity.id
_entity.type
_entity.pdbx_description
1 polymer ?
#
loop_
_entity_poly.entity_id
_entity_poly.type
_entity_poly.pdbx_seq_one_letter_code
_entity_poly.pdbx_strand_id
1 'polypeptide(L)'
;MIAGNRPLARAAAVSAAALAAAAALGLSGSGAAAAAPHDRGGPKPPDRTTSAGHPVDLGALFIGAHPDDEAGQLSTYGEWGEKYGLRTGVITVTRGEGGGNAVGPEEGPALGLLREKEERAAVGTAGIRDVFNLDKVDFYYTVSEPLTRQIWGHEDTLGKVVRIIRQTRPEILSTMNPAPSPGNHGNHQEAGRLAIEAFNAAADPKQYPEQITKEGLKPWAPLRLLVRGSAATSPNGPACATGFTLKDTTQNVYGVWSGERAKSGRTWAAIERDAQRLYRSQGWATFPDVSSDPNALGCDYFQQVDSRVPFPAPGSAAAGQPSASLDGAVTHAPGTVPLGTLMRVATTKFGVLAGAPFTATVEVTAPRKGLRDVVVVPSVPSGWKVEGRGDIGTLQAGRTVTKAFTVTPAAGATVGDRARVAATLRSDEGSGYSDRPVQVVAPVAGSQQLLPQVADFEKWTGAGAGQPQLSGTVSPVLTLASGGSRQVRVDLRNSAASAQSGTVALDLPAGFTAQPAAAAYGPIAAGGTGSATFTVTNTDTSLKTSNEGGTPGAPAGDYAYTITTTSPAGTSKASAALELVPRTTIGHAAAAPKVDGVDTAGEYPGPAIDISRLWEGTACTSAADCSATAKLAWRDDTLYVLVDVTDDTLGTKLDAADCKRHWRTDSVELAIDPRGTSENTSTTFKAAILPVTAQGGPCYERDADNHQGPGAETAPGMKVASKVGSGGYTVETSIPMSLLPGAVDPEHLGLNLFVYDSDTQDLTGKTRIGWSTWGGVQGDPYRWGQAKVEGYTPPAGRPTTAPEPVIPLSALSSLDSPPSLTQAVAIDVPLAGGPASTRANSGWVDKARLHGDTALVRLRANAPGTAHVHVVDSAGTVGSRTVTVTAGKHEYGVVLDRAPKGPVTVLVGWEDAAGGTLASKATAR
;
A
#
# COMPACT_ATOMS: atom_id res chain seq x y z
N MET A 1 4.37 7.67 30.16
CA MET A 1 4.96 8.78 30.94
C MET A 1 5.90 9.55 30.03
N ILE A 2 5.73 10.87 29.99
CA ILE A 2 6.41 11.81 29.09
C ILE A 2 7.82 12.08 29.61
N ALA A 3 8.84 12.02 28.73
CA ALA A 3 9.95 12.98 28.59
C ALA A 3 11.18 12.33 27.95
N GLY A 4 11.80 13.01 26.97
CA GLY A 4 13.11 12.61 26.48
C GLY A 4 13.63 13.25 25.18
N ASN A 5 13.10 14.39 24.72
CA ASN A 5 13.68 15.10 23.56
C ASN A 5 14.99 15.80 23.95
N ARG A 6 16.10 15.42 23.30
CA ARG A 6 17.33 16.24 23.20
C ARG A 6 17.50 16.70 21.75
N PRO A 7 17.63 18.00 21.47
CA PRO A 7 18.12 18.47 20.18
C PRO A 7 19.63 18.73 20.27
N LEU A 8 20.37 18.27 19.26
CA LEU A 8 21.77 18.66 19.04
C LEU A 8 21.80 20.03 18.35
N ALA A 9 22.48 20.96 19.00
CA ALA A 9 22.68 22.33 18.56
C ALA A 9 23.66 22.44 17.38
N ARG A 10 23.40 23.37 16.46
CA ARG A 10 24.45 24.08 15.72
C ARG A 10 24.23 25.58 15.83
N ALA A 11 25.33 26.25 16.16
CA ALA A 11 25.44 27.63 16.61
C ALA A 11 25.13 28.65 15.50
N ALA A 12 24.42 29.71 15.87
CA ALA A 12 24.38 30.96 15.11
C ALA A 12 24.95 32.07 16.00
N ALA A 13 26.05 32.67 15.54
CA ALA A 13 26.71 33.78 16.18
C ALA A 13 25.85 35.04 16.09
N VAL A 14 25.72 35.72 17.23
CA VAL A 14 25.09 37.03 17.39
C VAL A 14 26.07 38.11 16.92
N SER A 15 25.57 39.06 16.14
CA SER A 15 26.10 40.43 16.12
C SER A 15 24.93 41.39 16.04
N ALA A 16 24.83 42.20 17.08
CA ALA A 16 23.82 43.21 17.31
C ALA A 16 24.28 44.60 16.82
N ALA A 17 23.33 45.54 16.82
CA ALA A 17 23.41 47.01 16.66
C ALA A 17 22.94 47.50 15.27
N ALA A 18 22.07 48.50 15.13
CA ALA A 18 21.33 49.35 16.07
C ALA A 18 20.16 50.04 15.34
N LEU A 19 19.14 50.42 16.11
CA LEU A 19 18.04 51.32 15.72
C LEU A 19 18.54 52.76 15.49
N ALA A 20 17.97 53.47 14.51
CA ALA A 20 17.64 54.90 14.63
C ALA A 20 16.57 55.32 13.60
N ALA A 21 15.73 56.27 14.01
CA ALA A 21 14.44 56.61 13.44
C ALA A 21 14.44 57.90 12.59
N ALA A 22 13.36 58.02 11.80
CA ALA A 22 12.65 59.24 11.36
C ALA A 22 13.33 60.27 10.43
N ALA A 23 12.69 60.57 9.30
CA ALA A 23 12.03 61.86 9.04
C ALA A 23 11.36 61.88 7.65
N ALA A 24 10.11 62.36 7.62
CA ALA A 24 9.41 62.74 6.40
C ALA A 24 9.70 64.21 6.07
N LEU A 25 9.89 64.52 4.78
CA LEU A 25 9.65 65.84 4.19
C LEU A 25 9.53 65.67 2.67
N GLY A 26 8.37 66.02 2.14
CA GLY A 26 8.14 66.13 0.71
C GLY A 26 8.67 67.46 0.18
N LEU A 27 9.04 67.49 -1.10
CA LEU A 27 8.93 68.64 -1.99
C LEU A 27 9.02 68.16 -3.45
N SER A 28 8.14 68.74 -4.24
CA SER A 28 7.88 68.59 -5.67
C SER A 28 9.04 69.01 -6.58
N GLY A 29 9.13 68.43 -7.78
CA GLY A 29 9.65 69.15 -8.95
C GLY A 29 10.43 68.35 -9.98
N SER A 30 9.77 68.06 -11.11
CA SER A 30 10.29 68.06 -12.49
C SER A 30 11.51 67.19 -12.89
N GLY A 31 11.20 66.15 -13.68
CA GLY A 31 11.63 66.09 -15.09
C GLY A 31 13.12 65.83 -15.38
N ALA A 32 13.49 64.55 -15.48
CA ALA A 32 14.51 64.11 -16.42
C ALA A 32 14.18 62.67 -16.86
N ALA A 33 13.82 62.51 -18.13
CA ALA A 33 13.68 61.21 -18.76
C ALA A 33 15.07 60.55 -18.81
N ALA A 34 15.37 59.70 -17.83
CA ALA A 34 16.49 58.79 -17.91
C ALA A 34 16.08 57.65 -18.86
N ALA A 35 16.73 57.62 -20.02
CA ALA A 35 16.59 56.56 -21.00
C ALA A 35 16.76 55.20 -20.31
N ALA A 36 15.73 54.35 -20.43
CA ALA A 36 15.81 52.96 -20.03
C ALA A 36 17.03 52.33 -20.72
N PRO A 37 17.86 51.55 -20.01
CA PRO A 37 18.90 50.78 -20.67
C PRO A 37 18.21 49.86 -21.69
N HIS A 38 18.59 50.01 -22.95
CA HIS A 38 18.19 49.13 -24.02
C HIS A 38 18.53 47.68 -23.61
N ASP A 39 17.49 46.95 -23.24
CA ASP A 39 17.53 45.51 -23.05
C ASP A 39 17.91 44.90 -24.41
N ARG A 40 19.18 44.52 -24.54
CA ARG A 40 19.71 43.90 -25.76
C ARG A 40 19.11 42.50 -25.88
N GLY A 41 17.92 42.44 -26.49
CA GLY A 41 17.31 41.36 -27.27
C GLY A 41 17.93 39.96 -27.20
N GLY A 42 18.14 39.42 -26.00
CA GLY A 42 18.34 37.99 -25.79
C GLY A 42 16.98 37.29 -25.72
N PRO A 43 16.84 36.03 -26.17
CA PRO A 43 15.62 35.27 -25.91
C PRO A 43 15.41 35.18 -24.39
N LYS A 44 14.25 35.62 -23.91
CA LYS A 44 13.83 35.53 -22.51
C LYS A 44 13.79 34.06 -22.05
N PRO A 45 13.95 33.76 -20.75
CA PRO A 45 13.56 32.46 -20.21
C PRO A 45 12.14 32.16 -20.67
N PRO A 46 11.80 30.95 -21.14
CA PRO A 46 10.43 30.66 -21.52
C PRO A 46 9.54 30.93 -20.29
N ASP A 47 8.42 31.64 -20.50
CA ASP A 47 7.52 32.08 -19.41
C ASP A 47 6.80 30.88 -18.75
N ARG A 48 6.94 29.70 -19.37
CA ARG A 48 6.61 28.35 -18.89
C ARG A 48 7.76 27.42 -19.28
N THR A 49 7.74 26.15 -18.90
CA THR A 49 8.69 25.16 -19.40
C THR A 49 8.76 25.21 -20.95
N THR A 50 9.70 24.56 -21.63
CA THR A 50 9.62 24.46 -23.12
C THR A 50 8.47 23.53 -23.56
N SER A 51 7.30 23.67 -22.92
CA SER A 51 6.08 22.88 -23.05
C SER A 51 5.25 23.37 -24.24
N ALA A 52 4.67 22.39 -24.92
CA ALA A 52 3.70 22.63 -25.98
C ALA A 52 2.25 22.65 -25.46
N GLY A 53 2.05 22.62 -24.13
CA GLY A 53 0.75 22.31 -23.51
C GLY A 53 0.38 23.15 -22.27
N HIS A 54 -0.71 22.76 -21.63
CA HIS A 54 -1.26 23.34 -20.39
C HIS A 54 -1.35 22.24 -19.32
N PRO A 55 -1.36 22.60 -18.01
CA PRO A 55 -1.68 21.67 -16.93
C PRO A 55 -2.91 20.83 -17.28
N VAL A 56 -2.76 19.51 -17.16
CA VAL A 56 -3.84 18.55 -17.45
C VAL A 56 -4.88 18.59 -16.34
N ASP A 57 -6.17 18.61 -16.71
CA ASP A 57 -7.25 18.27 -15.79
C ASP A 57 -7.64 16.80 -15.96
N LEU A 58 -7.77 16.09 -14.86
CA LEU A 58 -8.14 14.68 -14.82
C LEU A 58 -9.59 14.51 -14.36
N GLY A 59 -10.27 13.50 -14.91
CA GLY A 59 -11.57 13.07 -14.40
C GLY A 59 -11.42 12.08 -13.25
N ALA A 60 -10.39 11.25 -13.28
CA ALA A 60 -10.05 10.31 -12.22
C ALA A 60 -8.53 10.22 -12.03
N LEU A 61 -8.12 9.87 -10.81
CA LEU A 61 -6.72 9.60 -10.45
C LEU A 61 -6.66 8.32 -9.61
N PHE A 62 -6.01 7.29 -10.14
CA PHE A 62 -5.64 6.11 -9.36
C PHE A 62 -4.35 6.39 -8.59
N ILE A 63 -4.29 5.95 -7.33
CA ILE A 63 -3.11 6.12 -6.45
C ILE A 63 -2.73 4.74 -5.93
N GLY A 64 -1.61 4.20 -6.45
CA GLY A 64 -1.05 2.89 -6.12
C GLY A 64 0.41 2.97 -5.68
N ALA A 65 0.98 1.84 -5.28
CA ALA A 65 2.34 1.77 -4.76
C ALA A 65 3.37 1.42 -5.85
N HIS A 66 3.08 0.41 -6.67
CA HIS A 66 4.00 -0.18 -7.63
C HIS A 66 3.43 -0.17 -9.06
N PRO A 67 4.30 -0.20 -10.09
CA PRO A 67 3.89 -0.38 -11.47
C PRO A 67 3.33 -1.79 -11.68
N ASP A 68 2.00 -1.92 -11.81
CA ASP A 68 1.14 -3.13 -11.93
C ASP A 68 -0.13 -3.06 -11.06
N ASP A 69 -0.13 -2.20 -10.04
CA ASP A 69 -1.24 -2.08 -9.08
C ASP A 69 -2.55 -1.62 -9.74
N GLU A 70 -2.49 -0.91 -10.85
CA GLU A 70 -3.66 -0.44 -11.62
C GLU A 70 -4.16 -1.48 -12.64
N ALA A 71 -3.37 -2.54 -12.90
CA ALA A 71 -3.56 -3.44 -14.04
C ALA A 71 -4.88 -4.24 -13.97
N GLY A 72 -5.45 -4.42 -12.78
CA GLY A 72 -6.73 -5.11 -12.58
C GLY A 72 -7.96 -4.19 -12.62
N GLN A 73 -7.79 -2.92 -13.01
CA GLN A 73 -8.87 -1.95 -13.21
C GLN A 73 -8.80 -1.30 -14.60
N LEU A 74 -7.88 -1.74 -15.46
CA LEU A 74 -7.71 -1.16 -16.79
C LEU A 74 -8.93 -1.39 -17.67
N SER A 75 -9.69 -2.47 -17.43
CA SER A 75 -10.97 -2.70 -18.10
C SER A 75 -11.95 -1.56 -17.83
N THR A 76 -12.11 -1.18 -16.55
CA THR A 76 -12.96 -0.06 -16.14
C THR A 76 -12.45 1.29 -16.62
N TYR A 77 -11.16 1.59 -16.42
CA TYR A 77 -10.61 2.89 -16.81
C TYR A 77 -10.66 3.11 -18.31
N GLY A 78 -10.45 2.05 -19.08
CA GLY A 78 -10.64 2.05 -20.53
C GLY A 78 -12.09 2.32 -20.94
N GLU A 79 -13.06 1.63 -20.32
CA GLU A 79 -14.48 1.90 -20.57
C GLU A 79 -14.83 3.36 -20.23
N TRP A 80 -14.35 3.87 -19.10
CA TRP A 80 -14.59 5.25 -18.70
C TRP A 80 -14.04 6.26 -19.70
N GLY A 81 -12.82 6.04 -20.20
CA GLY A 81 -12.21 6.89 -21.21
C GLY A 81 -12.96 6.85 -22.53
N GLU A 82 -13.38 5.67 -22.98
CA GLU A 82 -14.00 5.52 -24.30
C GLU A 82 -15.47 5.98 -24.33
N LYS A 83 -16.23 5.65 -23.29
CA LYS A 83 -17.69 5.82 -23.22
C LYS A 83 -18.10 7.15 -22.60
N TYR A 84 -17.34 7.63 -21.61
CA TYR A 84 -17.65 8.86 -20.86
C TYR A 84 -16.64 9.99 -21.11
N GLY A 85 -15.59 9.74 -21.91
CA GLY A 85 -14.57 10.75 -22.20
C GLY A 85 -13.70 11.08 -20.98
N LEU A 86 -13.65 10.20 -19.98
CA LEU A 86 -12.95 10.43 -18.73
C LEU A 86 -11.44 10.29 -18.94
N ARG A 87 -10.67 11.32 -18.58
CA ARG A 87 -9.22 11.24 -18.56
C ARG A 87 -8.76 10.72 -17.20
N THR A 88 -8.23 9.50 -17.17
CA THR A 88 -7.67 8.89 -15.96
C THR A 88 -6.16 9.08 -15.93
N GLY A 89 -5.62 9.46 -14.77
CA GLY A 89 -4.18 9.44 -14.48
C GLY A 89 -3.85 8.42 -13.39
N VAL A 90 -2.56 8.14 -13.23
CA VAL A 90 -2.02 7.20 -12.24
C VAL A 90 -0.92 7.90 -11.44
N ILE A 91 -0.99 7.83 -10.10
CA ILE A 91 0.15 8.02 -9.21
C ILE A 91 0.68 6.63 -8.85
N THR A 92 1.99 6.48 -8.98
CA THR A 92 2.72 5.27 -8.57
C THR A 92 3.77 5.72 -7.58
N VAL A 93 3.61 5.41 -6.29
CA VAL A 93 4.48 5.97 -5.24
C VAL A 93 5.94 5.59 -5.47
N THR A 94 6.19 4.37 -5.91
CA THR A 94 7.51 3.82 -6.24
C THR A 94 7.62 3.46 -7.73
N ARG A 95 8.76 2.92 -8.17
CA ARG A 95 8.89 2.28 -9.48
C ARG A 95 9.09 0.76 -9.39
N GLY A 96 8.81 0.16 -8.23
CA GLY A 96 8.90 -1.28 -8.05
C GLY A 96 10.31 -1.84 -8.11
N GLU A 97 11.33 -1.03 -7.76
CA GLU A 97 12.75 -1.37 -7.84
C GLU A 97 13.25 -2.37 -6.80
N GLY A 98 12.46 -2.60 -5.74
CA GLY A 98 12.75 -3.57 -4.67
C GLY A 98 12.17 -4.96 -4.93
N GLY A 99 11.33 -5.09 -5.95
CA GLY A 99 10.73 -6.36 -6.36
C GLY A 99 11.70 -7.28 -7.13
N GLY A 100 11.29 -8.54 -7.29
CA GLY A 100 11.96 -9.47 -8.20
C GLY A 100 11.77 -9.11 -9.67
N ASN A 101 12.68 -9.60 -10.53
CA ASN A 101 12.59 -9.48 -11.99
C ASN A 101 12.55 -10.89 -12.61
N ALA A 102 11.40 -11.26 -13.16
CA ALA A 102 11.18 -12.59 -13.73
C ALA A 102 11.96 -12.84 -15.03
N VAL A 103 12.29 -11.79 -15.80
CA VAL A 103 12.82 -11.92 -17.17
C VAL A 103 14.23 -11.39 -17.36
N GLY A 104 14.87 -10.86 -16.31
CA GLY A 104 16.20 -10.27 -16.42
C GLY A 104 16.91 -10.01 -15.08
N PRO A 105 18.18 -9.59 -15.12
CA PRO A 105 19.01 -9.34 -13.95
C PRO A 105 18.93 -7.89 -13.42
N GLU A 106 18.11 -7.01 -14.01
CA GLU A 106 17.99 -5.64 -13.55
C GLU A 106 17.45 -5.57 -12.11
N GLU A 107 17.98 -4.64 -11.31
CA GLU A 107 17.57 -4.31 -9.93
C GLU A 107 17.63 -2.81 -9.69
N GLY A 108 17.05 -2.34 -8.58
CA GLY A 108 17.21 -0.97 -8.14
C GLY A 108 16.74 0.02 -9.23
N PRO A 109 17.41 1.16 -9.39
CA PRO A 109 17.01 2.16 -10.39
C PRO A 109 16.88 1.63 -11.83
N ALA A 110 17.67 0.63 -12.22
CA ALA A 110 17.58 0.03 -13.56
C ALA A 110 16.26 -0.74 -13.76
N LEU A 111 15.86 -1.52 -12.74
CA LEU A 111 14.55 -2.21 -12.74
C LEU A 111 13.41 -1.20 -12.68
N GLY A 112 13.54 -0.14 -11.87
CA GLY A 112 12.54 0.93 -11.81
C GLY A 112 12.30 1.60 -13.16
N LEU A 113 13.35 1.86 -13.94
CA LEU A 113 13.21 2.44 -15.29
C LEU A 113 12.56 1.46 -16.27
N LEU A 114 12.83 0.16 -16.11
CA LEU A 114 12.18 -0.89 -16.91
C LEU A 114 10.69 -0.96 -16.58
N ARG A 115 10.32 -1.04 -15.29
CA ARG A 115 8.93 -1.15 -14.83
C ARG A 115 8.09 0.10 -15.13
N GLU A 116 8.67 1.30 -15.07
CA GLU A 116 7.97 2.51 -15.53
C GLU A 116 7.60 2.42 -17.02
N LYS A 117 8.47 1.82 -17.87
CA LYS A 117 8.15 1.63 -19.29
C LYS A 117 7.07 0.58 -19.49
N GLU A 118 7.11 -0.51 -18.72
CA GLU A 118 6.07 -1.55 -18.74
C GLU A 118 4.72 -0.95 -18.35
N GLU A 119 4.64 -0.20 -17.25
CA GLU A 119 3.40 0.45 -16.81
C GLU A 119 2.87 1.44 -17.83
N ARG A 120 3.70 2.36 -18.32
CA ARG A 120 3.27 3.33 -19.34
C ARG A 120 2.77 2.64 -20.61
N ALA A 121 3.33 1.48 -20.98
CA ALA A 121 2.84 0.69 -22.10
C ALA A 121 1.50 0.01 -21.78
N ALA A 122 1.38 -0.60 -20.59
CA ALA A 122 0.19 -1.29 -20.11
C ALA A 122 -1.00 -0.34 -19.99
N VAL A 123 -0.88 0.72 -19.18
CA VAL A 123 -1.96 1.70 -18.97
C VAL A 123 -2.31 2.45 -20.25
N GLY A 124 -1.35 2.58 -21.17
CA GLY A 124 -1.56 3.16 -22.50
C GLY A 124 -2.60 2.41 -23.35
N THR A 125 -2.78 1.11 -23.13
CA THR A 125 -3.82 0.31 -23.81
C THR A 125 -5.24 0.71 -23.41
N ALA A 126 -5.41 1.19 -22.17
CA ALA A 126 -6.65 1.76 -21.64
C ALA A 126 -6.77 3.28 -21.91
N GLY A 127 -5.84 3.86 -22.67
CA GLY A 127 -5.85 5.29 -23.00
C GLY A 127 -5.25 6.22 -21.94
N ILE A 128 -4.72 5.68 -20.84
CA ILE A 128 -4.05 6.46 -19.79
C ILE A 128 -2.68 6.92 -20.30
N ARG A 129 -2.39 8.22 -20.20
CA ARG A 129 -1.13 8.84 -20.65
C ARG A 129 -0.37 9.56 -19.55
N ASP A 130 -1.02 9.77 -18.41
CA ASP A 130 -0.51 10.58 -17.31
C ASP A 130 -0.16 9.66 -16.14
N VAL A 131 1.12 9.31 -16.01
CA VAL A 131 1.67 8.50 -14.92
C VAL A 131 2.68 9.34 -14.14
N PHE A 132 2.43 9.52 -12.84
CA PHE A 132 3.19 10.36 -11.93
C PHE A 132 3.87 9.50 -10.87
N ASN A 133 5.17 9.22 -11.07
CA ASN A 133 5.96 8.56 -10.04
C ASN A 133 6.36 9.56 -8.93
N LEU A 134 6.43 9.14 -7.67
CA LEU A 134 6.77 10.03 -6.53
C LEU A 134 8.24 9.93 -6.06
N ASP A 135 9.04 9.09 -6.71
CA ASP A 135 10.44 8.81 -6.37
C ASP A 135 10.63 8.33 -4.92
N LYS A 136 9.66 7.57 -4.40
CA LYS A 136 9.83 6.84 -3.14
C LYS A 136 10.38 5.45 -3.43
N VAL A 137 11.15 4.93 -2.48
CA VAL A 137 11.82 3.64 -2.65
C VAL A 137 10.86 2.48 -2.40
N ASP A 138 10.86 1.54 -3.33
CA ASP A 138 10.42 0.18 -3.05
C ASP A 138 11.64 -0.61 -2.53
N PHE A 139 11.64 -0.99 -1.25
CA PHE A 139 12.84 -1.48 -0.58
C PHE A 139 12.91 -3.01 -0.47
N TYR A 140 11.83 -3.67 -0.05
CA TYR A 140 11.63 -5.11 -0.08
C TYR A 140 10.15 -5.43 0.20
N TYR A 141 9.75 -6.69 0.01
CA TYR A 141 8.44 -7.17 0.42
C TYR A 141 8.23 -7.05 1.94
N THR A 142 7.23 -6.27 2.36
CA THR A 142 6.81 -6.17 3.75
C THR A 142 5.31 -6.06 3.86
N VAL A 143 4.74 -6.52 4.96
CA VAL A 143 3.33 -6.35 5.33
C VAL A 143 3.12 -5.19 6.32
N SER A 144 4.19 -4.50 6.71
CA SER A 144 4.17 -3.44 7.71
C SER A 144 3.96 -2.07 7.06
N GLU A 145 2.74 -1.53 7.18
CA GLU A 145 2.49 -0.11 6.90
C GLU A 145 3.34 0.80 7.80
N PRO A 146 3.50 0.56 9.13
CA PRO A 146 4.25 1.49 9.96
C PRO A 146 5.71 1.66 9.51
N LEU A 147 6.36 0.57 9.08
CA LEU A 147 7.70 0.63 8.49
C LEU A 147 7.70 1.39 7.17
N THR A 148 6.74 1.09 6.29
CA THR A 148 6.58 1.79 5.00
C THR A 148 6.43 3.30 5.19
N ARG A 149 5.49 3.69 6.07
CA ARG A 149 5.19 5.08 6.45
C ARG A 149 6.44 5.81 6.97
N GLN A 150 7.27 5.13 7.75
CA GLN A 150 8.55 5.65 8.22
C GLN A 150 9.53 5.86 7.07
N ILE A 151 9.73 4.86 6.20
CA ILE A 151 10.72 4.90 5.12
C ILE A 151 10.34 5.92 4.03
N TRP A 152 9.08 5.98 3.66
CA TRP A 152 8.62 6.96 2.69
C TRP A 152 8.57 8.38 3.28
N GLY A 153 8.44 8.51 4.60
CA GLY A 153 8.20 9.80 5.24
C GLY A 153 6.80 10.31 4.89
N HIS A 154 5.86 9.99 5.77
CA HIS A 154 4.43 10.26 5.58
C HIS A 154 4.11 11.69 5.12
N GLU A 155 4.54 12.71 5.86
CA GLU A 155 4.21 14.11 5.58
C GLU A 155 4.73 14.61 4.21
N ASP A 156 5.94 14.19 3.83
CA ASP A 156 6.50 14.55 2.53
C ASP A 156 5.74 13.84 1.39
N THR A 157 5.45 12.55 1.56
CA THR A 157 4.76 11.75 0.55
C THR A 157 3.32 12.21 0.36
N LEU A 158 2.58 12.45 1.44
CA LEU A 158 1.23 13.01 1.41
C LEU A 158 1.25 14.41 0.75
N GLY A 159 2.23 15.25 1.06
CA GLY A 159 2.42 16.55 0.43
C GLY A 159 2.59 16.46 -1.09
N LYS A 160 3.36 15.48 -1.58
CA LYS A 160 3.52 15.20 -3.02
C LYS A 160 2.21 14.77 -3.68
N VAL A 161 1.46 13.85 -3.06
CA VAL A 161 0.14 13.41 -3.57
C VAL A 161 -0.83 14.60 -3.63
N VAL A 162 -0.89 15.41 -2.56
CA VAL A 162 -1.72 16.62 -2.51
C VAL A 162 -1.32 17.62 -3.60
N ARG A 163 -0.02 17.81 -3.85
CA ARG A 163 0.45 18.71 -4.91
C ARG A 163 -0.03 18.25 -6.28
N ILE A 164 0.10 16.97 -6.60
CA ILE A 164 -0.38 16.41 -7.87
C ILE A 164 -1.90 16.59 -7.99
N ILE A 165 -2.67 16.30 -6.95
CA ILE A 165 -4.13 16.51 -6.96
C ILE A 165 -4.48 17.98 -7.23
N ARG A 166 -3.78 18.94 -6.62
CA ARG A 166 -4.02 20.38 -6.85
C ARG A 166 -3.61 20.84 -8.25
N GLN A 167 -2.58 20.22 -8.83
CA GLN A 167 -2.11 20.51 -10.18
C GLN A 167 -3.02 19.90 -11.25
N THR A 168 -3.51 18.68 -11.03
CA THR A 168 -4.25 17.89 -12.03
C THR A 168 -5.75 17.84 -11.82
N ARG A 169 -6.24 18.34 -10.68
CA ARG A 169 -7.64 18.57 -10.35
C ARG A 169 -8.57 17.38 -10.65
N PRO A 170 -8.27 16.15 -10.18
CA PRO A 170 -9.12 14.98 -10.39
C PRO A 170 -10.47 15.11 -9.67
N GLU A 171 -11.56 14.77 -10.34
CA GLU A 171 -12.89 14.73 -9.73
C GLU A 171 -13.10 13.45 -8.89
N ILE A 172 -12.41 12.36 -9.22
CA ILE A 172 -12.52 11.07 -8.52
C ILE A 172 -11.12 10.58 -8.14
N LEU A 173 -10.96 10.14 -6.89
CA LEU A 173 -9.79 9.38 -6.46
C LEU A 173 -10.15 7.91 -6.32
N SER A 174 -9.30 7.01 -6.81
CA SER A 174 -9.38 5.57 -6.56
C SER A 174 -8.05 5.03 -6.01
N THR A 175 -8.09 4.06 -5.10
CA THR A 175 -6.87 3.54 -4.46
C THR A 175 -7.01 2.10 -3.96
N MET A 176 -5.95 1.57 -3.34
CA MET A 176 -5.79 0.23 -2.79
C MET A 176 -6.49 0.05 -1.43
N ASN A 177 -6.56 -1.19 -0.92
CA ASN A 177 -7.06 -1.48 0.42
C ASN A 177 -6.09 -0.94 1.50
N PRO A 178 -6.50 0.00 2.37
CA PRO A 178 -5.63 0.58 3.41
C PRO A 178 -5.44 -0.32 4.65
N ALA A 179 -6.21 -1.40 4.75
CA ALA A 179 -6.23 -2.26 5.94
C ALA A 179 -5.08 -3.27 5.94
N PRO A 180 -4.51 -3.61 7.12
CA PRO A 180 -3.55 -4.71 7.29
C PRO A 180 -4.26 -6.08 7.22
N SER A 181 -4.94 -6.34 6.11
CA SER A 181 -5.52 -7.64 5.81
C SER A 181 -4.40 -8.67 5.58
N PRO A 182 -4.60 -9.95 5.92
CA PRO A 182 -3.58 -10.99 5.75
C PRO A 182 -2.92 -10.96 4.36
N GLY A 183 -1.58 -10.90 4.33
CA GLY A 183 -0.77 -10.85 3.11
C GLY A 183 -0.81 -9.53 2.33
N ASN A 184 -1.54 -8.50 2.78
CA ASN A 184 -1.57 -7.21 2.11
C ASN A 184 -0.25 -6.46 2.31
N HIS A 185 0.40 -6.07 1.22
CA HIS A 185 1.69 -5.38 1.24
C HIS A 185 1.61 -4.03 1.98
N GLY A 186 2.60 -3.70 2.82
CA GLY A 186 2.70 -2.45 3.59
C GLY A 186 2.68 -1.21 2.70
N ASN A 187 3.42 -1.22 1.59
CA ASN A 187 3.34 -0.23 0.50
C ASN A 187 1.90 -0.01 -0.03
N HIS A 188 1.10 -1.07 -0.22
CA HIS A 188 -0.29 -0.93 -0.69
C HIS A 188 -1.17 -0.28 0.39
N GLN A 189 -0.98 -0.71 1.64
CA GLN A 189 -1.68 -0.14 2.79
C GLN A 189 -1.39 1.37 2.89
N GLU A 190 -0.12 1.79 2.87
CA GLU A 190 0.25 3.21 2.97
C GLU A 190 -0.22 4.02 1.77
N ALA A 191 -0.10 3.51 0.53
CA ALA A 191 -0.65 4.19 -0.64
C ALA A 191 -2.18 4.43 -0.52
N GLY A 192 -2.91 3.44 -0.02
CA GLY A 192 -4.34 3.55 0.31
C GLY A 192 -4.62 4.62 1.36
N ARG A 193 -3.82 4.66 2.44
CA ARG A 193 -3.96 5.66 3.52
C ARG A 193 -3.67 7.07 3.00
N LEU A 194 -2.58 7.26 2.27
CA LEU A 194 -2.20 8.53 1.64
C LEU A 194 -3.31 9.07 0.73
N ALA A 195 -3.92 8.23 -0.11
CA ALA A 195 -5.01 8.64 -0.98
C ALA A 195 -6.26 9.09 -0.21
N ILE A 196 -6.62 8.36 0.85
CA ILE A 196 -7.77 8.67 1.71
C ILE A 196 -7.56 9.99 2.45
N GLU A 197 -6.36 10.24 2.96
CA GLU A 197 -6.02 11.51 3.62
C GLU A 197 -5.95 12.67 2.62
N ALA A 198 -5.33 12.45 1.46
CA ALA A 198 -5.17 13.45 0.41
C ALA A 198 -6.53 13.94 -0.12
N PHE A 199 -7.56 13.09 -0.11
CA PHE A 199 -8.93 13.49 -0.45
C PHE A 199 -9.40 14.71 0.34
N ASN A 200 -9.06 14.80 1.63
CA ASN A 200 -9.37 15.93 2.50
C ASN A 200 -8.28 17.01 2.46
N ALA A 201 -7.00 16.62 2.54
CA ALA A 201 -5.89 17.57 2.61
C ALA A 201 -5.76 18.46 1.36
N ALA A 202 -6.07 17.94 0.17
CA ALA A 202 -6.04 18.73 -1.06
C ALA A 202 -7.07 19.88 -1.06
N ALA A 203 -8.19 19.70 -0.35
CA ALA A 203 -9.26 20.68 -0.24
C ALA A 203 -9.02 21.73 0.84
N ASP A 204 -8.15 21.45 1.82
CA ASP A 204 -7.86 22.35 2.94
C ASP A 204 -6.68 23.28 2.64
N PRO A 205 -6.86 24.60 2.55
CA PRO A 205 -5.76 25.55 2.33
C PRO A 205 -4.75 25.61 3.48
N LYS A 206 -5.06 25.04 4.65
CA LYS A 206 -4.15 24.98 5.80
C LYS A 206 -3.19 23.80 5.74
N GLN A 207 -3.50 22.78 4.94
CA GLN A 207 -2.63 21.63 4.70
C GLN A 207 -1.69 21.97 3.54
N TYR A 208 -0.38 21.85 3.76
CA TYR A 208 0.66 22.25 2.80
C TYR A 208 0.47 23.69 2.26
N PRO A 209 0.42 24.71 3.13
CA PRO A 209 0.10 26.09 2.74
C PRO A 209 1.16 26.73 1.83
N GLU A 210 2.40 26.23 1.82
CA GLU A 210 3.46 26.64 0.92
C GLU A 210 3.11 26.37 -0.55
N GLN A 211 2.38 25.29 -0.85
CA GLN A 211 1.89 25.00 -2.19
C GLN A 211 0.94 26.09 -2.71
N ILE A 212 0.23 26.77 -1.81
CA ILE A 212 -0.70 27.85 -2.18
C ILE A 212 0.04 29.19 -2.19
N THR A 213 0.73 29.49 -1.09
CA THR A 213 1.32 30.82 -0.86
C THR A 213 2.60 31.07 -1.64
N LYS A 214 3.37 30.02 -1.94
CA LYS A 214 4.64 30.11 -2.70
C LYS A 214 4.51 29.59 -4.12
N GLU A 215 3.83 28.46 -4.32
CA GLU A 215 3.70 27.83 -5.64
C GLU A 215 2.46 28.32 -6.42
N GLY A 216 1.52 28.99 -5.77
CA GLY A 216 0.33 29.56 -6.41
C GLY A 216 -0.76 28.54 -6.77
N LEU A 217 -0.69 27.33 -6.23
CA LEU A 217 -1.73 26.31 -6.40
C LEU A 217 -3.01 26.71 -5.66
N LYS A 218 -4.13 26.13 -6.08
CA LYS A 218 -5.42 26.33 -5.42
C LYS A 218 -5.82 25.06 -4.67
N PRO A 219 -6.55 25.18 -3.55
CA PRO A 219 -7.24 24.04 -2.97
C PRO A 219 -8.13 23.37 -4.02
N TRP A 220 -8.14 22.04 -4.01
CA TRP A 220 -8.96 21.23 -4.89
C TRP A 220 -9.67 20.16 -4.07
N ALA A 221 -10.97 20.03 -4.25
CA ALA A 221 -11.80 19.08 -3.51
C ALA A 221 -12.30 18.00 -4.46
N PRO A 222 -11.61 16.85 -4.59
CA PRO A 222 -12.13 15.71 -5.33
C PRO A 222 -13.53 15.33 -4.84
N LEU A 223 -14.43 14.92 -5.72
CA LEU A 223 -15.84 14.74 -5.40
C LEU A 223 -16.14 13.35 -4.83
N ARG A 224 -15.41 12.31 -5.24
CA ARG A 224 -15.60 10.92 -4.77
C ARG A 224 -14.27 10.24 -4.45
N LEU A 225 -14.30 9.35 -3.46
CA LEU A 225 -13.17 8.54 -3.01
C LEU A 225 -13.56 7.06 -3.03
N LEU A 226 -12.83 6.28 -3.82
CA LEU A 226 -13.09 4.87 -4.07
C LEU A 226 -11.89 4.02 -3.65
N VAL A 227 -12.14 2.83 -3.14
CA VAL A 227 -11.14 1.77 -2.93
C VAL A 227 -11.47 0.62 -3.87
N ARG A 228 -10.47 0.06 -4.55
CA ARG A 228 -10.64 -1.09 -5.43
C ARG A 228 -10.98 -2.35 -4.62
N GLY A 229 -11.79 -3.21 -5.23
CA GLY A 229 -12.26 -4.45 -4.64
C GLY A 229 -13.46 -4.27 -3.71
N SER A 230 -14.05 -5.40 -3.33
CA SER A 230 -15.07 -5.50 -2.27
C SER A 230 -15.11 -6.93 -1.75
N ALA A 231 -15.66 -7.13 -0.55
CA ALA A 231 -15.94 -8.47 -0.02
C ALA A 231 -17.26 -9.04 -0.59
N ALA A 232 -17.50 -8.86 -1.89
CA ALA A 232 -18.73 -9.28 -2.56
C ALA A 232 -18.57 -10.65 -3.21
N THR A 233 -19.60 -11.49 -3.09
CA THR A 233 -19.76 -12.69 -3.94
C THR A 233 -20.61 -12.31 -5.14
N SER A 234 -20.13 -12.60 -6.35
CA SER A 234 -20.83 -12.21 -7.59
C SER A 234 -20.97 -13.36 -8.59
N PRO A 235 -22.06 -13.40 -9.38
CA PRO A 235 -22.08 -14.16 -10.64
C PRO A 235 -21.11 -13.54 -11.67
N ASN A 236 -20.82 -14.30 -12.73
CA ASN A 236 -20.20 -13.79 -13.95
C ASN A 236 -21.26 -13.25 -14.93
N GLY A 237 -20.80 -12.59 -15.99
CA GLY A 237 -21.63 -11.94 -17.01
C GLY A 237 -22.13 -10.56 -16.59
N PRO A 238 -22.92 -9.87 -17.43
CA PRO A 238 -23.37 -8.49 -17.17
C PRO A 238 -24.11 -8.31 -15.83
N ALA A 239 -24.74 -9.38 -15.35
CA ALA A 239 -25.43 -9.39 -14.07
C ALA A 239 -24.48 -9.20 -12.87
N CYS A 240 -23.16 -9.34 -13.02
CA CYS A 240 -22.19 -9.10 -11.94
C CYS A 240 -22.25 -7.67 -11.37
N ALA A 241 -22.75 -6.70 -12.16
CA ALA A 241 -22.88 -5.31 -11.73
C ALA A 241 -24.04 -5.08 -10.74
N THR A 242 -24.98 -6.03 -10.64
CA THR A 242 -26.19 -5.89 -9.80
C THR A 242 -26.50 -7.11 -8.92
N GLY A 243 -26.01 -8.29 -9.30
CA GLY A 243 -26.35 -9.58 -8.68
C GLY A 243 -25.37 -10.01 -7.58
N PHE A 244 -24.52 -9.11 -7.10
CA PHE A 244 -23.55 -9.41 -6.07
C PHE A 244 -24.13 -9.30 -4.66
N THR A 245 -23.63 -10.10 -3.73
CA THR A 245 -24.00 -10.06 -2.31
C THR A 245 -22.85 -9.50 -1.49
N LEU A 246 -23.12 -8.51 -0.64
CA LEU A 246 -22.15 -7.92 0.28
C LEU A 246 -22.22 -8.56 1.66
N LYS A 247 -21.05 -8.79 2.27
CA LYS A 247 -20.96 -9.12 3.70
C LYS A 247 -21.49 -7.99 4.58
N ASP A 248 -21.15 -6.75 4.24
CA ASP A 248 -21.67 -5.55 4.89
C ASP A 248 -22.57 -4.79 3.89
N THR A 249 -23.88 -4.95 4.05
CA THR A 249 -24.90 -4.32 3.18
C THR A 249 -24.97 -2.80 3.35
N THR A 250 -24.20 -2.23 4.28
CA THR A 250 -24.05 -0.77 4.45
C THR A 250 -22.90 -0.17 3.63
N GLN A 251 -22.10 -0.99 2.95
CA GLN A 251 -21.07 -0.51 2.02
C GLN A 251 -21.68 -0.08 0.68
N ASN A 252 -21.23 1.06 0.16
CA ASN A 252 -21.56 1.51 -1.19
C ASN A 252 -20.58 0.87 -2.18
N VAL A 253 -21.01 -0.13 -2.94
CA VAL A 253 -20.18 -0.84 -3.91
C VAL A 253 -20.78 -0.72 -5.30
N TYR A 254 -19.93 -0.46 -6.29
CA TYR A 254 -20.30 -0.35 -7.71
C TYR A 254 -19.49 -1.35 -8.52
N GLY A 255 -20.16 -2.15 -9.34
CA GLY A 255 -19.52 -3.09 -10.27
C GLY A 255 -19.51 -2.54 -11.69
N VAL A 256 -18.39 -2.68 -12.39
CA VAL A 256 -18.26 -2.35 -13.82
C VAL A 256 -17.89 -3.64 -14.55
N TRP A 257 -18.75 -4.07 -15.47
CA TRP A 257 -18.58 -5.35 -16.15
C TRP A 257 -17.53 -5.27 -17.25
N SER A 258 -16.46 -6.06 -17.11
CA SER A 258 -15.31 -6.07 -18.02
C SER A 258 -15.61 -6.60 -19.44
N GLY A 259 -16.80 -7.17 -19.66
CA GLY A 259 -17.20 -7.73 -20.95
C GLY A 259 -17.71 -6.70 -21.97
N GLU A 260 -17.83 -5.42 -21.60
CA GLU A 260 -18.16 -4.35 -22.55
C GLU A 260 -17.12 -4.31 -23.69
N ARG A 261 -17.59 -4.05 -24.92
CA ARG A 261 -16.70 -3.98 -26.10
C ARG A 261 -16.18 -2.57 -26.32
N ALA A 262 -14.86 -2.46 -26.47
CA ALA A 262 -14.21 -1.25 -26.96
C ALA A 262 -14.49 -1.02 -28.45
N LYS A 263 -14.15 0.16 -28.97
CA LYS A 263 -14.25 0.54 -30.40
C LYS A 263 -13.49 -0.41 -31.33
N SER A 264 -12.47 -1.10 -30.82
CA SER A 264 -11.74 -2.14 -31.56
C SER A 264 -12.56 -3.41 -31.81
N GLY A 265 -13.73 -3.54 -31.17
CA GLY A 265 -14.57 -4.73 -31.17
C GLY A 265 -14.18 -5.78 -30.13
N ARG A 266 -13.04 -5.63 -29.43
CA ARG A 266 -12.61 -6.54 -28.35
C ARG A 266 -13.27 -6.17 -27.02
N THR A 267 -13.45 -7.14 -26.13
CA THR A 267 -13.91 -6.86 -24.76
C THR A 267 -12.81 -6.16 -23.97
N TRP A 268 -13.20 -5.30 -23.02
CA TRP A 268 -12.24 -4.63 -22.12
C TRP A 268 -11.45 -5.63 -21.27
N ALA A 269 -12.04 -6.77 -20.89
CA ALA A 269 -11.34 -7.88 -20.23
C ALA A 269 -10.17 -8.43 -21.07
N ALA A 270 -10.36 -8.54 -22.39
CA ALA A 270 -9.30 -9.03 -23.28
C ALA A 270 -8.20 -7.99 -23.49
N ILE A 271 -8.55 -6.70 -23.52
CA ILE A 271 -7.59 -5.60 -23.62
C ILE A 271 -6.78 -5.51 -22.31
N GLU A 272 -7.44 -5.58 -21.16
CA GLU A 272 -6.79 -5.63 -19.85
C GLU A 272 -5.81 -6.80 -19.75
N ARG A 273 -6.21 -8.00 -20.20
CA ARG A 273 -5.32 -9.17 -20.21
C ARG A 273 -4.06 -8.94 -21.04
N ASP A 274 -4.18 -8.30 -22.20
CA ASP A 274 -3.01 -7.94 -23.01
C ASP A 274 -2.14 -6.88 -22.34
N ALA A 275 -2.75 -5.94 -21.62
CA ALA A 275 -2.04 -4.94 -20.83
C ALA A 275 -1.24 -5.60 -19.70
N GLN A 276 -1.86 -6.53 -18.96
CA GLN A 276 -1.22 -7.30 -17.88
C GLN A 276 0.03 -8.04 -18.38
N ARG A 277 -0.01 -8.60 -19.59
CA ARG A 277 1.14 -9.29 -20.20
C ARG A 277 2.33 -8.39 -20.54
N LEU A 278 2.15 -7.06 -20.49
CA LEU A 278 3.25 -6.11 -20.67
C LEU A 278 4.11 -5.95 -19.41
N TYR A 279 3.61 -6.36 -18.24
CA TYR A 279 4.37 -6.50 -16.99
C TYR A 279 5.23 -7.76 -16.99
N ARG A 280 6.21 -7.82 -17.89
CA ARG A 280 7.05 -9.00 -18.08
C ARG A 280 7.97 -9.22 -16.88
N SER A 281 8.47 -8.14 -16.28
CA SER A 281 9.25 -8.21 -15.05
C SER A 281 8.50 -8.87 -13.89
N GLN A 282 7.16 -8.83 -13.89
CA GLN A 282 6.30 -9.51 -12.92
C GLN A 282 6.02 -10.98 -13.25
N GLY A 283 6.51 -11.48 -14.39
CA GLY A 283 6.23 -12.83 -14.88
C GLY A 283 4.84 -12.99 -15.52
N TRP A 284 4.14 -11.88 -15.80
CA TRP A 284 2.74 -11.94 -16.26
C TRP A 284 2.59 -12.12 -17.78
N ALA A 285 3.71 -12.17 -18.51
CA ALA A 285 3.74 -12.35 -19.97
C ALA A 285 3.04 -13.63 -20.43
N THR A 286 2.99 -14.65 -19.57
CA THR A 286 2.45 -16.00 -19.85
C THR A 286 0.98 -16.17 -19.44
N PHE A 287 0.35 -15.12 -18.88
CA PHE A 287 -1.04 -15.17 -18.48
C PHE A 287 -1.96 -15.65 -19.62
N PRO A 288 -2.89 -16.59 -19.38
CA PRO A 288 -3.74 -17.14 -20.42
C PRO A 288 -4.79 -16.12 -20.89
N ASP A 289 -5.37 -16.36 -22.06
CA ASP A 289 -6.48 -15.54 -22.56
C ASP A 289 -7.68 -15.64 -21.61
N VAL A 290 -8.40 -14.53 -21.48
CA VAL A 290 -9.72 -14.54 -20.84
C VAL A 290 -10.74 -15.24 -21.74
N SER A 291 -11.82 -15.74 -21.15
CA SER A 291 -12.90 -16.38 -21.91
C SER A 291 -13.47 -15.43 -22.98
N SER A 292 -13.76 -15.98 -24.16
CA SER A 292 -14.49 -15.28 -25.21
C SER A 292 -16.02 -15.27 -24.99
N ASP A 293 -16.53 -16.10 -24.08
CA ASP A 293 -17.92 -16.08 -23.63
C ASP A 293 -18.13 -14.90 -22.67
N PRO A 294 -18.94 -13.89 -23.03
CA PRO A 294 -19.22 -12.76 -22.16
C PRO A 294 -19.82 -13.17 -20.80
N ASN A 295 -20.55 -14.29 -20.74
CA ASN A 295 -21.15 -14.77 -19.48
C ASN A 295 -20.13 -15.36 -18.51
N ALA A 296 -18.88 -15.55 -18.94
CA ALA A 296 -17.77 -15.99 -18.10
C ALA A 296 -16.90 -14.82 -17.59
N LEU A 297 -17.17 -13.58 -18.03
CA LEU A 297 -16.40 -12.39 -17.64
C LEU A 297 -16.98 -11.73 -16.38
N GLY A 298 -16.11 -11.30 -15.47
CA GLY A 298 -16.48 -10.68 -14.19
C GLY A 298 -16.57 -9.15 -14.22
N CYS A 299 -16.77 -8.56 -13.04
CA CYS A 299 -16.79 -7.12 -12.82
C CYS A 299 -15.57 -6.65 -12.02
N ASP A 300 -15.12 -5.44 -12.29
CA ASP A 300 -14.29 -4.68 -11.38
C ASP A 300 -15.20 -4.03 -10.33
N TYR A 301 -14.81 -4.10 -9.05
CA TYR A 301 -15.59 -3.52 -7.96
C TYR A 301 -14.89 -2.31 -7.34
N PHE A 302 -15.68 -1.30 -7.02
CA PHE A 302 -15.23 -0.10 -6.31
C PHE A 302 -16.11 0.11 -5.07
N GLN A 303 -15.49 0.07 -3.89
CA GLN A 303 -16.11 0.49 -2.65
C GLN A 303 -15.94 2.01 -2.46
N GLN A 304 -17.04 2.74 -2.33
CA GLN A 304 -16.98 4.17 -1.98
C GLN A 304 -16.70 4.35 -0.49
N VAL A 305 -15.61 5.07 -0.20
CA VAL A 305 -15.23 5.48 1.16
C VAL A 305 -15.94 6.77 1.55
N ASP A 306 -15.98 7.75 0.65
CA ASP A 306 -16.58 9.08 0.89
C ASP A 306 -17.07 9.72 -0.42
N SER A 307 -18.03 10.64 -0.30
CA SER A 307 -18.55 11.45 -1.41
C SER A 307 -18.94 12.84 -0.93
N ARG A 308 -18.68 13.84 -1.78
CA ARG A 308 -19.11 15.24 -1.63
C ARG A 308 -20.33 15.55 -2.50
N VAL A 309 -20.73 14.63 -3.37
CA VAL A 309 -21.84 14.77 -4.31
C VAL A 309 -22.90 13.70 -4.07
N PRO A 310 -24.15 13.94 -4.49
CA PRO A 310 -25.14 12.88 -4.58
C PRO A 310 -24.66 11.72 -5.45
N PHE A 311 -24.99 10.49 -5.07
CA PHE A 311 -24.62 9.28 -5.81
C PHE A 311 -25.79 8.31 -5.94
N PRO A 312 -25.76 7.34 -6.87
CA PRO A 312 -26.81 6.34 -7.01
C PRO A 312 -27.02 5.55 -5.73
N ALA A 313 -28.26 5.47 -5.27
CA ALA A 313 -28.62 4.74 -4.06
C ALA A 313 -28.31 3.23 -4.24
N PRO A 314 -27.68 2.57 -3.27
CA PRO A 314 -27.41 1.13 -3.33
C PRO A 314 -28.66 0.32 -3.63
N GLY A 315 -28.53 -0.68 -4.51
CA GLY A 315 -29.65 -1.52 -4.95
C GLY A 315 -30.63 -0.85 -5.92
N SER A 316 -30.45 0.43 -6.26
CA SER A 316 -31.23 1.08 -7.33
C SER A 316 -30.77 0.64 -8.72
N ALA A 317 -31.63 0.77 -9.73
CA ALA A 317 -31.27 0.52 -11.13
C ALA A 317 -30.11 1.39 -11.63
N ALA A 318 -29.96 2.60 -11.06
CA ALA A 318 -28.85 3.50 -11.37
C ALA A 318 -27.52 2.99 -10.78
N ALA A 319 -27.53 2.38 -9.59
CA ALA A 319 -26.32 1.80 -8.99
C ALA A 319 -25.78 0.58 -9.76
N GLY A 320 -26.60 -0.03 -10.62
CA GLY A 320 -26.21 -1.11 -11.53
C GLY A 320 -25.67 -0.66 -12.88
N GLN A 321 -25.60 0.64 -13.15
CA GLN A 321 -25.06 1.15 -14.41
C GLN A 321 -23.52 1.23 -14.36
N PRO A 322 -22.80 1.03 -15.48
CA PRO A 322 -21.35 1.18 -15.53
C PRO A 322 -20.84 2.59 -15.15
N SER A 323 -21.71 3.60 -15.21
CA SER A 323 -21.44 4.98 -14.78
C SER A 323 -21.70 5.23 -13.29
N ALA A 324 -22.17 4.24 -12.51
CA ALA A 324 -22.63 4.50 -11.15
C ALA A 324 -21.57 5.07 -10.21
N SER A 325 -20.30 4.71 -10.41
CA SER A 325 -19.12 5.24 -9.70
C SER A 325 -18.71 6.65 -10.17
N LEU A 326 -19.24 7.10 -11.32
CA LEU A 326 -19.00 8.40 -11.94
C LEU A 326 -20.13 9.41 -11.67
N ASP A 327 -21.33 8.91 -11.43
CA ASP A 327 -22.54 9.71 -11.30
C ASP A 327 -22.44 10.75 -10.17
N GLY A 328 -22.93 11.95 -10.46
CA GLY A 328 -22.89 13.12 -9.57
C GLY A 328 -21.55 13.86 -9.58
N ALA A 329 -20.44 13.18 -9.89
CA ALA A 329 -19.12 13.79 -10.02
C ALA A 329 -18.87 14.25 -11.46
N VAL A 330 -18.99 13.34 -12.43
CA VAL A 330 -18.65 13.60 -13.84
C VAL A 330 -19.78 13.25 -14.81
N THR A 331 -20.64 12.29 -14.47
CA THR A 331 -21.84 11.94 -15.26
C THR A 331 -23.12 12.42 -14.57
N HIS A 332 -24.09 12.85 -15.38
CA HIS A 332 -25.40 13.32 -14.91
C HIS A 332 -26.48 12.29 -15.24
N ALA A 333 -26.85 11.47 -14.26
CA ALA A 333 -27.92 10.49 -14.42
C ALA A 333 -29.28 11.20 -14.59
N PRO A 334 -30.17 10.72 -15.49
CA PRO A 334 -31.49 11.31 -15.69
C PRO A 334 -32.31 11.43 -14.40
N GLY A 335 -32.97 12.57 -14.19
CA GLY A 335 -33.81 12.83 -13.01
C GLY A 335 -33.02 13.15 -11.73
N THR A 336 -31.69 13.24 -11.81
CA THR A 336 -30.86 13.69 -10.68
C THR A 336 -30.64 15.19 -10.70
N VAL A 337 -30.32 15.76 -9.52
CA VAL A 337 -29.95 17.18 -9.40
C VAL A 337 -28.76 17.53 -10.31
N PRO A 338 -28.62 18.79 -10.75
CA PRO A 338 -27.57 19.19 -11.67
C PRO A 338 -26.16 18.96 -11.11
N LEU A 339 -25.19 18.68 -11.99
CA LEU A 339 -23.77 18.60 -11.63
C LEU A 339 -23.29 19.88 -10.91
N GLY A 340 -22.40 19.70 -9.95
CA GLY A 340 -21.93 20.75 -9.04
C GLY A 340 -22.83 20.94 -7.80
N THR A 341 -23.92 20.18 -7.67
CA THR A 341 -24.66 20.06 -6.40
C THR A 341 -23.83 19.24 -5.44
N LEU A 342 -23.52 19.79 -4.26
CA LEU A 342 -22.84 19.03 -3.20
C LEU A 342 -23.86 18.54 -2.19
N MET A 343 -23.68 17.32 -1.70
CA MET A 343 -24.51 16.73 -0.66
C MET A 343 -23.67 15.80 0.20
N ARG A 344 -23.73 15.96 1.53
CA ARG A 344 -23.04 15.09 2.48
C ARG A 344 -23.93 14.75 3.67
N VAL A 345 -23.89 13.49 4.08
CA VAL A 345 -24.46 13.04 5.36
C VAL A 345 -23.32 12.79 6.34
N ALA A 346 -23.44 13.37 7.54
CA ALA A 346 -22.51 13.15 8.64
C ALA A 346 -23.28 12.77 9.91
N THR A 347 -22.62 12.03 10.80
CA THR A 347 -23.17 11.66 12.11
C THR A 347 -22.22 12.12 13.20
N THR A 348 -22.77 12.46 14.36
CA THR A 348 -21.99 12.89 15.54
C THR A 348 -21.12 11.78 16.14
N LYS A 349 -21.45 10.52 15.85
CA LYS A 349 -20.71 9.33 16.28
C LYS A 349 -20.98 8.17 15.32
N PHE A 350 -19.98 7.30 15.18
CA PHE A 350 -20.10 6.04 14.43
C PHE A 350 -20.79 4.95 15.27
N GLY A 351 -20.33 4.73 16.50
CA GLY A 351 -20.96 3.81 17.46
C GLY A 351 -22.21 4.41 18.09
N VAL A 352 -23.38 3.78 17.90
CA VAL A 352 -24.68 4.22 18.42
C VAL A 352 -25.30 3.16 19.34
N LEU A 353 -25.97 3.59 20.41
CA LEU A 353 -26.65 2.68 21.34
C LEU A 353 -28.12 2.55 20.95
N ALA A 354 -28.67 1.34 21.09
CA ALA A 354 -30.10 1.08 20.97
C ALA A 354 -30.91 2.03 21.88
N GLY A 355 -31.93 2.69 21.33
CA GLY A 355 -32.79 3.63 22.06
C GLY A 355 -32.15 4.98 22.43
N ALA A 356 -30.85 5.19 22.22
CA ALA A 356 -30.18 6.45 22.55
C ALA A 356 -30.09 7.37 21.32
N PRO A 357 -30.60 8.61 21.38
CA PRO A 357 -30.56 9.52 20.25
C PRO A 357 -29.12 9.94 19.89
N PHE A 358 -28.92 10.26 18.61
CA PHE A 358 -27.73 10.91 18.09
C PHE A 358 -28.11 11.88 16.96
N THR A 359 -27.22 12.80 16.63
CA THR A 359 -27.47 13.77 15.55
C THR A 359 -26.86 13.29 14.25
N ALA A 360 -27.65 13.33 13.19
CA ALA A 360 -27.22 13.25 11.80
C ALA A 360 -27.43 14.62 11.12
N THR A 361 -26.46 15.07 10.34
CA THR A 361 -26.54 16.33 9.59
C THR A 361 -26.45 16.06 8.10
N VAL A 362 -27.28 16.75 7.34
CA VAL A 362 -27.25 16.75 5.88
C VAL A 362 -26.88 18.15 5.40
N GLU A 363 -25.74 18.25 4.75
CA GLU A 363 -25.25 19.49 4.15
C GLU A 363 -25.54 19.46 2.65
N VAL A 364 -26.15 20.52 2.12
CA VAL A 364 -26.49 20.66 0.69
C VAL A 364 -25.95 21.99 0.19
N THR A 365 -25.19 21.97 -0.91
CA THR A 365 -24.73 23.16 -1.61
C THR A 365 -25.32 23.20 -3.01
N ALA A 366 -26.01 24.29 -3.36
CA ALA A 366 -26.53 24.44 -4.72
C ALA A 366 -25.39 24.66 -5.73
N PRO A 367 -25.55 24.19 -6.97
CA PRO A 367 -24.59 24.42 -8.05
C PRO A 367 -24.59 25.90 -8.47
N ARG A 368 -23.97 26.21 -9.61
CA ARG A 368 -23.95 27.58 -10.18
C ARG A 368 -25.35 28.16 -10.46
N LYS A 369 -26.36 27.31 -10.56
CA LYS A 369 -27.78 27.70 -10.57
C LYS A 369 -28.41 27.26 -9.25
N GLY A 370 -29.29 28.09 -8.70
CA GLY A 370 -30.02 27.73 -7.48
C GLY A 370 -30.92 26.52 -7.69
N LEU A 371 -31.27 25.87 -6.59
CA LEU A 371 -32.25 24.77 -6.56
C LEU A 371 -33.55 25.29 -5.93
N ARG A 372 -34.70 24.87 -6.45
CA ARG A 372 -36.04 25.28 -5.99
C ARG A 372 -36.77 24.14 -5.31
N ASP A 373 -37.67 24.52 -4.40
CA ASP A 373 -38.48 23.60 -3.62
C ASP A 373 -37.68 22.45 -3.00
N VAL A 374 -36.51 22.83 -2.46
CA VAL A 374 -35.53 21.92 -1.91
C VAL A 374 -36.02 21.38 -0.58
N VAL A 375 -36.09 20.05 -0.47
CA VAL A 375 -36.44 19.32 0.74
C VAL A 375 -35.47 18.16 0.92
N VAL A 376 -34.93 18.02 2.14
CA VAL A 376 -34.15 16.85 2.55
C VAL A 376 -35.04 15.87 3.29
N VAL A 377 -35.17 14.66 2.77
CA VAL A 377 -35.95 13.58 3.38
C VAL A 377 -34.99 12.53 3.95
N PRO A 378 -34.81 12.45 5.29
CA PRO A 378 -33.96 11.43 5.89
C PRO A 378 -34.59 10.04 5.75
N SER A 379 -33.76 9.02 5.66
CA SER A 379 -34.15 7.61 5.64
C SER A 379 -33.25 6.82 6.59
N VAL A 380 -33.87 6.08 7.50
CA VAL A 380 -33.21 5.27 8.53
C VAL A 380 -33.81 3.86 8.52
N PRO A 381 -33.15 2.85 9.12
CA PRO A 381 -33.68 1.49 9.14
C PRO A 381 -35.07 1.40 9.76
N SER A 382 -35.81 0.35 9.38
CA SER A 382 -37.14 0.09 9.94
C SER A 382 -37.10 0.05 11.48
N GLY A 383 -38.09 0.69 12.11
CA GLY A 383 -38.20 0.79 13.57
C GLY A 383 -37.34 1.88 14.23
N TRP A 384 -36.38 2.48 13.51
CA TRP A 384 -35.64 3.65 14.00
C TRP A 384 -36.51 4.91 13.85
N LYS A 385 -36.34 5.87 14.76
CA LYS A 385 -37.06 7.15 14.72
C LYS A 385 -36.14 8.25 14.18
N VAL A 386 -36.70 9.16 13.41
CA VAL A 386 -36.01 10.36 12.94
C VAL A 386 -36.90 11.58 13.14
N GLU A 387 -36.34 12.63 13.73
CA GLU A 387 -37.02 13.90 14.04
C GLU A 387 -36.22 15.08 13.48
N GLY A 388 -36.89 16.04 12.86
CA GLY A 388 -36.26 17.22 12.26
C GLY A 388 -37.06 17.73 11.06
N ARG A 389 -36.79 18.97 10.63
CA ARG A 389 -37.44 19.57 9.45
C ARG A 389 -36.47 19.63 8.28
N GLY A 390 -36.87 18.98 7.18
CA GLY A 390 -36.08 18.88 5.95
C GLY A 390 -36.21 20.06 4.98
N ASP A 391 -37.25 20.89 5.14
CA ASP A 391 -37.59 21.94 4.16
C ASP A 391 -36.51 23.03 4.12
N ILE A 392 -35.93 23.24 2.95
CA ILE A 392 -34.97 24.33 2.64
C ILE A 392 -35.66 25.42 1.82
N GLY A 393 -36.59 25.06 0.92
CA GLY A 393 -37.23 26.00 0.00
C GLY A 393 -36.28 26.33 -1.16
N THR A 394 -36.09 27.60 -1.49
CA THR A 394 -35.13 27.98 -2.54
C THR A 394 -33.70 28.07 -1.99
N LEU A 395 -32.79 27.25 -2.52
CA LEU A 395 -31.35 27.32 -2.23
C LEU A 395 -30.63 28.11 -3.32
N GLN A 396 -30.11 29.29 -2.97
CA GLN A 396 -29.43 30.17 -3.91
C GLN A 396 -28.11 29.56 -4.41
N ALA A 397 -27.71 29.92 -5.63
CA ALA A 397 -26.50 29.40 -6.27
C ALA A 397 -25.24 29.51 -5.37
N GLY A 398 -24.49 28.41 -5.25
CA GLY A 398 -23.28 28.32 -4.44
C GLY A 398 -23.49 28.44 -2.93
N ARG A 399 -24.73 28.56 -2.44
CA ARG A 399 -25.01 28.60 -1.00
C ARG A 399 -25.15 27.20 -0.45
N THR A 400 -24.63 27.04 0.76
CA THR A 400 -24.71 25.82 1.55
C THR A 400 -25.71 25.97 2.68
N VAL A 401 -26.55 24.96 2.89
CA VAL A 401 -27.47 24.85 4.04
C VAL A 401 -27.27 23.49 4.69
N THR A 402 -27.24 23.48 6.02
CA THR A 402 -27.16 22.26 6.83
C THR A 402 -28.48 22.03 7.55
N LYS A 403 -29.01 20.80 7.47
CA LYS A 403 -30.16 20.33 8.24
C LYS A 403 -29.71 19.29 9.25
N ALA A 404 -30.16 19.42 10.48
CA ALA A 404 -29.89 18.47 11.56
C ALA A 404 -31.14 17.65 11.86
N PHE A 405 -30.93 16.34 12.06
CA PHE A 405 -31.95 15.38 12.42
C PHE A 405 -31.51 14.63 13.68
N THR A 406 -32.43 14.43 14.60
CA THR A 406 -32.24 13.53 15.74
C THR A 406 -32.67 12.14 15.30
N VAL A 407 -31.74 11.18 15.31
CA VAL A 407 -31.98 9.78 14.97
C VAL A 407 -31.90 8.96 16.24
N THR A 408 -32.90 8.11 16.48
CA THR A 408 -32.95 7.20 17.64
C THR A 408 -33.04 5.77 17.14
N PRO A 409 -31.98 4.96 17.33
CA PRO A 409 -32.02 3.54 17.01
C PRO A 409 -33.15 2.81 17.73
N ALA A 410 -33.73 1.80 17.09
CA ALA A 410 -34.76 0.96 17.73
C ALA A 410 -34.21 0.32 19.03
N ALA A 411 -35.07 0.13 20.03
CA ALA A 411 -34.68 -0.51 21.29
C ALA A 411 -34.20 -1.96 21.11
N GLY A 412 -34.68 -2.64 20.07
CA GLY A 412 -34.25 -4.00 19.68
C GLY A 412 -33.20 -4.04 18.57
N ALA A 413 -32.49 -2.94 18.29
CA ALA A 413 -31.41 -2.95 17.31
C ALA A 413 -30.30 -3.91 17.74
N THR A 414 -29.89 -4.81 16.84
CA THR A 414 -28.88 -5.84 17.11
C THR A 414 -27.50 -5.21 17.29
N VAL A 415 -26.81 -5.53 18.38
CA VAL A 415 -25.42 -5.13 18.60
C VAL A 415 -24.51 -5.77 17.53
N GLY A 416 -23.57 -4.99 17.01
CA GLY A 416 -22.63 -5.41 15.97
C GLY A 416 -23.08 -5.03 14.57
N ASP A 417 -24.39 -4.96 14.32
CA ASP A 417 -24.96 -4.61 13.02
C ASP A 417 -24.59 -3.18 12.64
N ARG A 418 -24.27 -2.99 11.36
CA ARG A 418 -24.17 -1.68 10.74
C ARG A 418 -25.50 -1.28 10.14
N ALA A 419 -25.80 0.01 10.22
CA ALA A 419 -27.02 0.61 9.71
C ALA A 419 -26.70 1.84 8.85
N ARG A 420 -27.44 2.04 7.76
CA ARG A 420 -27.34 3.25 6.94
C ARG A 420 -28.20 4.37 7.52
N VAL A 421 -27.60 5.54 7.73
CA VAL A 421 -28.32 6.81 7.90
C VAL A 421 -28.24 7.53 6.57
N ALA A 422 -29.34 7.53 5.83
CA ALA A 422 -29.41 8.07 4.48
C ALA A 422 -30.25 9.36 4.43
N ALA A 423 -30.11 10.10 3.34
CA ALA A 423 -30.94 11.24 3.03
C ALA A 423 -31.17 11.34 1.52
N THR A 424 -32.40 11.69 1.14
CA THR A 424 -32.78 12.00 -0.23
C THR A 424 -33.09 13.48 -0.34
N LEU A 425 -32.34 14.19 -1.17
CA LEU A 425 -32.63 15.53 -1.63
C LEU A 425 -33.73 15.46 -2.71
N ARG A 426 -34.76 16.30 -2.58
CA ARG A 426 -35.78 16.54 -3.61
C ARG A 426 -35.79 18.02 -3.96
N SER A 427 -35.88 18.33 -5.24
CA SER A 427 -36.00 19.69 -5.78
C SER A 427 -36.74 19.65 -7.12
N ASP A 428 -37.16 20.80 -7.63
CA ASP A 428 -37.70 20.92 -8.99
C ASP A 428 -36.70 20.47 -10.06
N GLU A 429 -35.41 20.64 -9.79
CA GLU A 429 -34.31 20.32 -10.71
C GLU A 429 -33.87 18.85 -10.64
N GLY A 430 -34.45 18.04 -9.75
CA GLY A 430 -34.17 16.61 -9.64
C GLY A 430 -34.01 16.11 -8.21
N SER A 431 -33.51 14.87 -8.08
CA SER A 431 -33.27 14.21 -6.80
C SER A 431 -31.79 13.87 -6.57
N GLY A 432 -31.39 13.72 -5.32
CA GLY A 432 -30.04 13.30 -4.95
C GLY A 432 -30.06 12.39 -3.74
N TYR A 433 -29.15 11.42 -3.66
CA TYR A 433 -29.02 10.51 -2.53
C TYR A 433 -27.61 10.60 -1.94
N SER A 434 -27.54 10.54 -0.62
CA SER A 434 -26.29 10.36 0.12
C SER A 434 -26.57 9.60 1.40
N ASP A 435 -25.57 8.91 1.94
CA ASP A 435 -25.69 8.21 3.20
C ASP A 435 -24.40 8.20 4.03
N ARG A 436 -24.52 7.72 5.26
CA ARG A 436 -23.39 7.43 6.15
C ARG A 436 -23.73 6.22 7.02
N PRO A 437 -22.86 5.19 7.09
CA PRO A 437 -23.08 4.07 7.99
C PRO A 437 -22.79 4.43 9.45
N VAL A 438 -23.51 3.80 10.36
CA VAL A 438 -23.26 3.77 11.81
C VAL A 438 -23.26 2.32 12.28
N GLN A 439 -22.62 2.04 13.41
CA GLN A 439 -22.60 0.70 14.01
C GLN A 439 -23.35 0.70 15.33
N VAL A 440 -24.26 -0.25 15.52
CA VAL A 440 -24.93 -0.46 16.80
C VAL A 440 -23.93 -1.11 17.75
N VAL A 441 -23.61 -0.43 18.84
CA VAL A 441 -22.68 -0.92 19.88
C VAL A 441 -23.44 -1.35 21.12
N ALA A 442 -22.85 -2.25 21.90
CA ALA A 442 -23.37 -2.56 23.23
C ALA A 442 -23.03 -1.44 24.24
N PRO A 443 -23.81 -1.34 25.34
CA PRO A 443 -23.45 -0.49 26.48
C PRO A 443 -22.03 -0.76 27.00
N VAL A 444 -21.64 -2.03 27.08
CA VAL A 444 -20.26 -2.46 27.30
C VAL A 444 -19.91 -3.52 26.26
N ALA A 445 -18.79 -3.36 25.59
CA ALA A 445 -18.26 -4.34 24.64
C ALA A 445 -16.85 -4.75 25.04
N GLY A 446 -16.54 -6.04 24.87
CA GLY A 446 -15.18 -6.59 25.00
C GLY A 446 -14.71 -7.13 23.66
N SER A 447 -13.45 -6.83 23.29
CA SER A 447 -12.79 -7.33 22.10
C SER A 447 -11.41 -7.88 22.44
N GLN A 448 -10.94 -8.90 21.71
CA GLN A 448 -9.57 -9.37 21.86
C GLN A 448 -8.59 -8.21 21.62
N GLN A 449 -7.48 -8.17 22.36
CA GLN A 449 -6.37 -7.29 22.02
C GLN A 449 -5.98 -7.48 20.56
N LEU A 450 -5.74 -6.37 19.88
CA LEU A 450 -5.34 -6.37 18.48
C LEU A 450 -3.83 -6.55 18.36
N LEU A 451 -3.39 -7.07 17.21
CA LEU A 451 -2.00 -6.92 16.79
C LEU A 451 -1.66 -5.43 16.65
N PRO A 452 -0.42 -4.99 16.89
CA PRO A 452 -0.08 -3.56 16.91
C PRO A 452 -0.45 -2.82 15.62
N GLN A 453 -0.17 -3.38 14.44
CA GLN A 453 -0.55 -2.80 13.14
C GLN A 453 -2.07 -2.67 12.94
N VAL A 454 -2.85 -3.63 13.47
CA VAL A 454 -4.31 -3.56 13.41
C VAL A 454 -4.80 -2.47 14.38
N ALA A 455 -4.21 -2.36 15.57
CA ALA A 455 -4.53 -1.27 16.50
C ALA A 455 -4.19 0.12 15.94
N ASP A 456 -3.05 0.26 15.24
CA ASP A 456 -2.67 1.48 14.53
C ASP A 456 -3.69 1.82 13.43
N PHE A 457 -4.07 0.84 12.63
CA PHE A 457 -5.12 1.00 11.61
C PHE A 457 -6.46 1.44 12.21
N GLU A 458 -6.97 0.75 13.23
CA GLU A 458 -8.24 1.09 13.88
C GLU A 458 -8.22 2.54 14.41
N LYS A 459 -7.10 2.96 15.01
CA LYS A 459 -6.91 4.35 15.45
C LYS A 459 -6.89 5.34 14.28
N TRP A 460 -6.18 4.99 13.20
CA TRP A 460 -6.07 5.79 11.98
C TRP A 460 -7.43 6.01 11.33
N THR A 461 -8.27 4.97 11.19
CA THR A 461 -9.60 5.10 10.54
C THR A 461 -10.46 6.20 11.17
N GLY A 462 -10.42 6.34 12.50
CA GLY A 462 -11.14 7.39 13.22
C GLY A 462 -10.41 8.73 13.23
N ALA A 463 -9.34 8.83 14.02
CA ALA A 463 -8.71 10.11 14.36
C ALA A 463 -7.78 10.66 13.26
N GLY A 464 -7.22 9.79 12.41
CA GLY A 464 -6.36 10.18 11.29
C GLY A 464 -7.17 10.52 10.05
N ALA A 465 -7.88 9.53 9.50
CA ALA A 465 -8.61 9.64 8.24
C ALA A 465 -9.99 10.29 8.34
N GLY A 466 -10.63 10.26 9.53
CA GLY A 466 -12.03 10.67 9.67
C GLY A 466 -13.02 9.74 8.96
N GLN A 467 -12.66 8.47 8.78
CA GLN A 467 -13.44 7.41 8.12
C GLN A 467 -13.64 6.19 9.04
N PRO A 468 -14.31 6.34 10.19
CA PRO A 468 -14.49 5.26 11.17
C PRO A 468 -15.27 4.05 10.61
N GLN A 469 -15.96 4.18 9.49
CA GLN A 469 -16.61 3.05 8.80
C GLN A 469 -15.63 2.01 8.22
N LEU A 470 -14.35 2.37 8.09
CA LEU A 470 -13.28 1.44 7.70
C LEU A 470 -12.78 0.58 8.88
N SER A 471 -13.16 0.92 10.11
CA SER A 471 -12.79 0.21 11.34
C SER A 471 -13.47 -1.16 11.42
N GLY A 472 -12.93 -2.10 12.19
CA GLY A 472 -13.49 -3.43 12.41
C GLY A 472 -13.58 -4.30 11.16
N THR A 473 -12.74 -4.02 10.15
CA THR A 473 -12.68 -4.78 8.89
C THR A 473 -11.65 -5.91 8.93
N VAL A 474 -10.73 -5.87 9.90
CA VAL A 474 -9.72 -6.91 10.13
C VAL A 474 -10.13 -7.75 11.34
N SER A 475 -10.22 -9.06 11.16
CA SER A 475 -10.52 -9.99 12.25
C SER A 475 -9.41 -9.94 13.32
N PRO A 476 -9.74 -9.81 14.61
CA PRO A 476 -8.76 -9.93 15.68
C PRO A 476 -8.21 -11.36 15.74
N VAL A 477 -6.91 -11.52 15.51
CA VAL A 477 -6.21 -12.80 15.58
C VAL A 477 -4.99 -12.74 16.49
N LEU A 478 -4.64 -13.88 17.08
CA LEU A 478 -3.54 -14.03 18.03
C LEU A 478 -2.92 -15.42 17.89
N THR A 479 -1.61 -15.48 17.69
CA THR A 479 -0.90 -16.74 17.45
C THR A 479 -0.57 -17.52 18.73
N LEU A 480 -0.68 -18.85 18.71
CA LEU A 480 -0.39 -19.71 19.86
C LEU A 480 0.35 -20.94 19.39
N ALA A 481 1.51 -21.25 19.98
CA ALA A 481 2.21 -22.49 19.67
C ALA A 481 1.38 -23.71 20.10
N SER A 482 1.37 -24.76 19.26
CA SER A 482 0.73 -26.03 19.62
C SER A 482 1.27 -26.58 20.95
N GLY A 483 0.35 -26.97 21.84
CA GLY A 483 0.63 -27.38 23.22
C GLY A 483 1.11 -26.26 24.16
N GLY A 484 1.11 -25.01 23.69
CA GLY A 484 1.58 -23.84 24.43
C GLY A 484 0.47 -23.09 25.16
N SER A 485 0.90 -22.07 25.91
CA SER A 485 0.02 -21.10 26.58
C SER A 485 0.39 -19.68 26.20
N ARG A 486 -0.60 -18.78 26.16
CA ARG A 486 -0.38 -17.34 25.97
C ARG A 486 -1.32 -16.49 26.80
N GLN A 487 -0.92 -15.26 27.08
CA GLN A 487 -1.85 -14.25 27.58
C GLN A 487 -2.74 -13.73 26.43
N VAL A 488 -4.04 -13.67 26.69
CA VAL A 488 -5.06 -13.07 25.84
C VAL A 488 -5.75 -12.00 26.68
N ARG A 489 -5.47 -10.74 26.35
CA ARG A 489 -6.18 -9.59 26.93
C ARG A 489 -7.45 -9.34 26.13
N VAL A 490 -8.55 -9.10 26.84
CA VAL A 490 -9.80 -8.56 26.30
C VAL A 490 -9.88 -7.09 26.69
N ASP A 491 -9.88 -6.21 25.69
CA ASP A 491 -10.06 -4.77 25.84
C ASP A 491 -11.55 -4.44 25.92
N LEU A 492 -11.93 -3.68 26.95
CA LEU A 492 -13.32 -3.35 27.28
C LEU A 492 -13.59 -1.87 27.05
N ARG A 493 -14.74 -1.55 26.45
CA ARG A 493 -15.23 -0.18 26.25
C ARG A 493 -16.61 -0.02 26.85
N ASN A 494 -16.78 0.96 27.74
CA ASN A 494 -18.08 1.35 28.25
C ASN A 494 -18.62 2.54 27.44
N SER A 495 -19.64 2.29 26.62
CA SER A 495 -20.34 3.30 25.83
C SER A 495 -21.60 3.82 26.53
N ALA A 496 -21.99 3.25 27.68
CA ALA A 496 -23.14 3.68 28.46
C ALA A 496 -22.92 5.05 29.15
N ALA A 497 -24.02 5.68 29.57
CA ALA A 497 -24.00 6.96 30.28
C ALA A 497 -23.62 6.84 31.77
N SER A 498 -23.47 5.62 32.29
CA SER A 498 -23.12 5.34 33.68
C SER A 498 -21.94 4.39 33.76
N ALA A 499 -21.28 4.36 34.92
CA ALA A 499 -20.23 3.38 35.17
C ALA A 499 -20.80 1.95 35.13
N GLN A 500 -20.03 1.01 34.58
CA GLN A 500 -20.44 -0.38 34.43
C GLN A 500 -19.37 -1.33 35.01
N SER A 501 -19.84 -2.41 35.62
CA SER A 501 -19.05 -3.55 36.06
C SER A 501 -19.71 -4.83 35.57
N GLY A 502 -18.97 -5.91 35.50
CA GLY A 502 -19.55 -7.18 35.08
C GLY A 502 -18.52 -8.27 34.89
N THR A 503 -18.82 -9.19 33.98
CA THR A 503 -17.96 -10.33 33.67
C THR A 503 -17.69 -10.45 32.19
N VAL A 504 -16.54 -11.03 31.86
CA VAL A 504 -16.19 -11.43 30.51
C VAL A 504 -15.72 -12.89 30.52
N ALA A 505 -16.13 -13.65 29.51
CA ALA A 505 -15.77 -15.05 29.35
C ALA A 505 -15.36 -15.34 27.90
N LEU A 506 -14.50 -16.35 27.72
CA LEU A 506 -14.04 -16.81 26.41
C LEU A 506 -14.69 -18.17 26.10
N ASP A 507 -15.57 -18.19 25.10
CA ASP A 507 -16.17 -19.41 24.58
C ASP A 507 -15.22 -20.01 23.52
N LEU A 508 -14.19 -20.70 24.02
CA LEU A 508 -13.11 -21.28 23.20
C LEU A 508 -13.54 -22.59 22.49
N PRO A 509 -12.98 -22.89 21.30
CA PRO A 509 -13.20 -24.17 20.64
C PRO A 509 -12.58 -25.34 21.43
N ALA A 510 -13.01 -26.56 21.10
CA ALA A 510 -12.44 -27.78 21.68
C ALA A 510 -10.92 -27.83 21.48
N GLY A 511 -10.21 -28.36 22.48
CA GLY A 511 -8.74 -28.39 22.49
C GLY A 511 -8.07 -27.13 23.04
N PHE A 512 -8.84 -26.16 23.56
CA PHE A 512 -8.33 -24.98 24.24
C PHE A 512 -9.01 -24.77 25.59
N THR A 513 -8.28 -24.14 26.53
CA THR A 513 -8.80 -23.76 27.84
C THR A 513 -8.36 -22.35 28.20
N ALA A 514 -9.17 -21.64 29.00
CA ALA A 514 -8.85 -20.31 29.53
C ALA A 514 -8.79 -20.32 31.06
N GLN A 515 -7.82 -19.63 31.63
CA GLN A 515 -7.70 -19.39 33.05
C GLN A 515 -7.60 -17.87 33.36
N PRO A 516 -8.53 -17.29 34.14
CA PRO A 516 -9.75 -17.92 34.67
C PRO A 516 -10.76 -18.24 33.54
N ALA A 517 -11.77 -19.09 33.79
CA ALA A 517 -12.82 -19.36 32.78
C ALA A 517 -13.68 -18.12 32.48
N ALA A 518 -13.86 -17.24 33.47
CA ALA A 518 -14.47 -15.93 33.33
C ALA A 518 -13.76 -14.94 34.28
N ALA A 519 -13.62 -13.70 33.85
CA ALA A 519 -12.98 -12.63 34.62
C ALA A 519 -13.98 -11.52 34.93
N ALA A 520 -13.97 -11.01 36.17
CA ALA A 520 -14.71 -9.81 36.52
C ALA A 520 -13.99 -8.55 36.00
N TYR A 521 -14.75 -7.51 35.67
CA TYR A 521 -14.21 -6.20 35.31
C TYR A 521 -14.97 -5.06 35.99
N GLY A 522 -14.33 -3.90 36.03
CA GLY A 522 -14.92 -2.64 36.44
C GLY A 522 -14.81 -2.33 37.94
N PRO A 523 -15.35 -1.16 38.36
CA PRO A 523 -16.16 -0.25 37.56
C PRO A 523 -15.36 0.48 36.47
N ILE A 524 -15.87 0.46 35.23
CA ILE A 524 -15.39 1.29 34.12
C ILE A 524 -16.31 2.50 34.04
N ALA A 525 -15.76 3.70 34.15
CA ALA A 525 -16.52 4.95 34.04
C ALA A 525 -17.27 5.06 32.69
N ALA A 526 -18.30 5.89 32.63
CA ALA A 526 -18.99 6.21 31.38
C ALA A 526 -18.00 6.74 30.33
N GLY A 527 -18.01 6.17 29.12
CA GLY A 527 -17.02 6.51 28.08
C GLY A 527 -15.59 6.04 28.38
N GLY A 528 -15.38 5.25 29.44
CA GLY A 528 -14.08 4.72 29.84
C GLY A 528 -13.71 3.42 29.13
N THR A 529 -12.45 3.00 29.32
CA THR A 529 -11.94 1.69 28.89
C THR A 529 -11.44 0.89 30.09
N GLY A 530 -11.35 -0.42 29.92
CA GLY A 530 -10.76 -1.35 30.88
C GLY A 530 -10.25 -2.60 30.17
N SER A 531 -9.82 -3.60 30.91
CA SER A 531 -9.41 -4.88 30.33
C SER A 531 -9.55 -6.03 31.31
N ALA A 532 -9.68 -7.24 30.79
CA ALA A 532 -9.48 -8.48 31.53
C ALA A 532 -8.45 -9.35 30.80
N THR A 533 -7.69 -10.18 31.51
CA THR A 533 -6.66 -11.02 30.90
C THR A 533 -6.87 -12.48 31.26
N PHE A 534 -6.65 -13.34 30.27
CA PHE A 534 -6.80 -14.78 30.34
C PHE A 534 -5.48 -15.44 29.96
N THR A 535 -5.09 -16.50 30.67
CA THR A 535 -4.10 -17.45 30.16
C THR A 535 -4.84 -18.48 29.33
N VAL A 536 -4.61 -18.50 28.02
CA VAL A 536 -5.22 -19.47 27.11
C VAL A 536 -4.19 -20.53 26.74
N THR A 537 -4.56 -21.79 26.86
CA THR A 537 -3.70 -22.96 26.61
C THR A 537 -4.33 -23.85 25.56
N ASN A 538 -3.54 -24.25 24.56
CA ASN A 538 -3.92 -25.35 23.68
C ASN A 538 -3.62 -26.68 24.40
N THR A 539 -4.68 -27.40 24.76
CA THR A 539 -4.60 -28.66 25.53
C THR A 539 -4.65 -29.90 24.64
N ASP A 540 -5.00 -29.74 23.36
CA ASP A 540 -5.01 -30.82 22.37
C ASP A 540 -3.97 -30.52 21.29
N THR A 541 -2.83 -31.20 21.38
CA THR A 541 -1.71 -31.07 20.44
C THR A 541 -1.93 -31.82 19.13
N SER A 542 -3.04 -32.55 18.99
CA SER A 542 -3.42 -33.20 17.73
C SER A 542 -4.15 -32.26 16.76
N LEU A 543 -4.55 -31.08 17.24
CA LEU A 543 -5.10 -30.03 16.39
C LEU A 543 -4.08 -29.63 15.33
N LYS A 544 -4.57 -29.52 14.09
CA LYS A 544 -3.77 -29.06 12.96
C LYS A 544 -3.28 -27.63 13.20
N THR A 545 -2.12 -27.32 12.66
CA THR A 545 -1.55 -25.97 12.75
C THR A 545 -1.62 -25.29 11.40
N SER A 546 -1.36 -23.99 11.39
CA SER A 546 -1.31 -23.20 10.16
C SER A 546 -2.59 -23.22 9.35
N ASN A 547 -2.51 -23.02 8.02
CA ASN A 547 -3.66 -23.02 7.11
C ASN A 547 -4.40 -24.36 7.03
N GLU A 548 -3.87 -25.45 7.61
CA GLU A 548 -4.56 -26.74 7.69
C GLU A 548 -5.49 -26.85 8.90
N GLY A 549 -5.36 -25.94 9.87
CA GLY A 549 -6.17 -25.86 11.08
C GLY A 549 -7.37 -24.92 10.97
N GLY A 550 -7.97 -24.69 12.13
CA GLY A 550 -9.06 -23.72 12.30
C GLY A 550 -10.45 -24.35 12.47
N THR A 551 -11.43 -23.48 12.67
CA THR A 551 -12.83 -23.83 12.85
C THR A 551 -13.54 -23.90 11.49
N PRO A 552 -14.35 -24.95 11.20
CA PRO A 552 -15.12 -25.01 9.96
C PRO A 552 -15.97 -23.75 9.74
N GLY A 553 -15.81 -23.12 8.58
CA GLY A 553 -16.52 -21.87 8.21
C GLY A 553 -15.82 -20.57 8.65
N ALA A 554 -14.73 -20.64 9.41
CA ALA A 554 -13.81 -19.52 9.63
C ALA A 554 -12.74 -19.47 8.50
N PRO A 555 -11.99 -18.35 8.37
CA PRO A 555 -10.80 -18.33 7.52
C PRO A 555 -9.83 -19.49 7.86
N ALA A 556 -9.09 -19.95 6.86
CA ALA A 556 -8.16 -21.07 7.04
C ALA A 556 -7.12 -20.77 8.13
N GLY A 557 -6.95 -21.69 9.09
CA GLY A 557 -6.07 -21.54 10.25
C GLY A 557 -6.67 -20.86 11.48
N ASP A 558 -7.83 -20.19 11.33
CA ASP A 558 -8.47 -19.47 12.44
C ASP A 558 -9.27 -20.43 13.33
N TYR A 559 -8.79 -20.67 14.56
CA TYR A 559 -9.58 -21.26 15.64
C TYR A 559 -10.48 -20.19 16.24
N ALA A 560 -11.63 -19.98 15.59
CA ALA A 560 -12.60 -18.97 15.96
C ALA A 560 -13.20 -19.24 17.34
N TYR A 561 -13.36 -18.18 18.11
CA TYR A 561 -13.97 -18.21 19.44
C TYR A 561 -14.80 -16.95 19.71
N THR A 562 -15.68 -17.02 20.70
CA THR A 562 -16.55 -15.90 21.07
C THR A 562 -16.13 -15.28 22.40
N ILE A 563 -16.10 -13.97 22.48
CA ILE A 563 -15.94 -13.20 23.71
C ILE A 563 -17.32 -12.76 24.16
N THR A 564 -17.79 -13.26 25.29
CA THR A 564 -19.08 -12.86 25.88
C THR A 564 -18.83 -11.89 27.02
N THR A 565 -19.29 -10.64 26.87
CA THR A 565 -19.20 -9.58 27.90
C THR A 565 -20.58 -9.29 28.46
N THR A 566 -20.74 -9.36 29.77
CA THR A 566 -22.02 -9.16 30.48
C THR A 566 -21.91 -8.00 31.45
N SER A 567 -22.96 -7.19 31.53
CA SER A 567 -23.14 -6.08 32.47
C SER A 567 -24.62 -6.02 32.91
N PRO A 568 -24.99 -5.25 33.94
CA PRO A 568 -26.39 -4.96 34.25
C PRO A 568 -27.16 -4.31 33.09
N ALA A 569 -26.45 -3.62 32.17
CA ALA A 569 -27.04 -2.99 30.99
C ALA A 569 -27.23 -3.96 29.80
N GLY A 570 -26.77 -5.20 29.90
CA GLY A 570 -26.94 -6.24 28.89
C GLY A 570 -25.67 -7.05 28.60
N THR A 571 -25.80 -7.96 27.63
CA THR A 571 -24.72 -8.84 27.17
C THR A 571 -24.37 -8.53 25.70
N SER A 572 -23.08 -8.55 25.40
CA SER A 572 -22.54 -8.39 24.05
C SER A 572 -21.62 -9.56 23.70
N LYS A 573 -21.52 -9.86 22.41
CA LYS A 573 -20.61 -10.87 21.87
C LYS A 573 -19.69 -10.25 20.84
N ALA A 574 -18.42 -10.66 20.82
CA ALA A 574 -17.46 -10.34 19.78
C ALA A 574 -16.76 -11.61 19.30
N SER A 575 -16.42 -11.67 18.02
CA SER A 575 -15.66 -12.77 17.43
C SER A 575 -14.17 -12.45 17.40
N ALA A 576 -13.35 -13.45 17.65
CA ALA A 576 -11.90 -13.42 17.51
C ALA A 576 -11.41 -14.82 17.11
N ALA A 577 -10.14 -14.95 16.78
CA ALA A 577 -9.54 -16.26 16.53
C ALA A 577 -8.16 -16.40 17.16
N LEU A 578 -7.83 -17.65 17.48
CA LEU A 578 -6.46 -18.06 17.75
C LEU A 578 -5.90 -18.73 16.50
N GLU A 579 -4.64 -18.47 16.18
CA GLU A 579 -3.99 -19.13 15.06
C GLU A 579 -2.89 -20.04 15.61
N LEU A 580 -3.04 -21.36 15.43
CA LEU A 580 -2.06 -22.31 15.96
C LEU A 580 -0.84 -22.37 15.05
N VAL A 581 0.34 -22.10 15.61
CA VAL A 581 1.64 -22.27 14.93
C VAL A 581 2.30 -23.59 15.36
N PRO A 582 3.07 -24.26 14.48
CA PRO A 582 3.78 -25.47 14.84
C PRO A 582 4.88 -25.17 15.85
N ARG A 583 5.28 -26.21 16.61
CA ARG A 583 6.32 -26.11 17.63
C ARG A 583 7.36 -27.21 17.48
N THR A 584 8.62 -26.89 17.75
CA THR A 584 9.72 -27.87 17.78
C THR A 584 10.70 -27.59 18.92
N THR A 585 11.62 -28.53 19.14
CA THR A 585 12.79 -28.37 20.04
C THR A 585 14.06 -28.62 19.24
N ILE A 586 14.98 -27.66 19.28
CA ILE A 586 16.32 -27.72 18.68
C ILE A 586 17.27 -28.23 19.76
N GLY A 587 17.74 -29.46 19.57
CA GLY A 587 18.63 -30.13 20.52
C GLY A 587 20.10 -29.70 20.39
N HIS A 588 20.85 -29.93 21.46
CA HIS A 588 22.31 -29.71 21.49
C HIS A 588 23.04 -30.86 20.78
N ALA A 589 23.86 -30.57 19.77
CA ALA A 589 24.62 -31.59 19.05
C ALA A 589 25.84 -32.05 19.86
N ALA A 590 26.12 -33.37 19.84
CA ALA A 590 27.27 -33.95 20.54
C ALA A 590 28.62 -33.45 19.99
N ALA A 591 28.69 -33.23 18.68
CA ALA A 591 29.77 -32.57 17.97
C ALA A 591 29.17 -31.54 17.00
N ALA A 592 29.99 -30.59 16.51
CA ALA A 592 29.52 -29.68 15.47
C ALA A 592 29.18 -30.48 14.20
N PRO A 593 27.94 -30.38 13.67
CA PRO A 593 27.57 -30.98 12.39
C PRO A 593 28.49 -30.52 11.27
N LYS A 594 28.75 -31.42 10.32
CA LYS A 594 29.68 -31.14 9.23
C LYS A 594 28.89 -30.65 8.03
N VAL A 595 28.93 -29.33 7.79
CA VAL A 595 28.28 -28.69 6.64
C VAL A 595 28.88 -29.15 5.31
N ASP A 596 28.38 -30.27 4.78
CA ASP A 596 28.82 -30.90 3.52
C ASP A 596 27.65 -31.38 2.62
N GLY A 597 26.41 -31.14 3.06
CA GLY A 597 25.18 -31.44 2.34
C GLY A 597 24.75 -32.89 2.48
N VAL A 598 25.19 -33.60 3.52
CA VAL A 598 24.89 -35.03 3.73
C VAL A 598 24.29 -35.26 5.10
N ASP A 599 23.10 -35.89 5.14
CA ASP A 599 22.44 -36.30 6.39
C ASP A 599 23.15 -37.50 7.03
N THR A 600 24.23 -37.22 7.76
CA THR A 600 24.99 -38.23 8.49
C THR A 600 24.28 -38.59 9.80
N ALA A 601 24.03 -39.88 10.00
CA ALA A 601 23.32 -40.38 11.18
C ALA A 601 23.99 -39.94 12.49
N GLY A 602 23.21 -39.30 13.37
CA GLY A 602 23.65 -38.87 14.70
C GLY A 602 24.17 -37.44 14.79
N GLU A 603 24.32 -36.71 13.67
CA GLU A 603 24.71 -35.29 13.71
C GLU A 603 23.60 -34.39 14.27
N TYR A 604 22.34 -34.74 13.98
CA TYR A 604 21.16 -34.02 14.43
C TYR A 604 20.38 -34.84 15.46
N PRO A 605 20.26 -34.39 16.73
CA PRO A 605 19.66 -35.17 17.81
C PRO A 605 18.12 -35.14 17.83
N GLY A 606 17.50 -34.19 17.12
CA GLY A 606 16.04 -34.02 17.07
C GLY A 606 15.35 -34.79 15.93
N PRO A 607 14.02 -34.97 16.00
CA PRO A 607 13.26 -35.56 14.91
C PRO A 607 13.31 -34.67 13.67
N ALA A 608 13.19 -35.29 12.49
CA ALA A 608 12.93 -34.56 11.26
C ALA A 608 11.56 -33.88 11.35
N ILE A 609 11.50 -32.64 10.87
CA ILE A 609 10.30 -31.81 10.79
C ILE A 609 9.78 -31.89 9.37
N ASP A 610 8.50 -32.19 9.19
CA ASP A 610 7.84 -32.10 7.90
C ASP A 610 7.58 -30.62 7.54
N ILE A 611 8.10 -30.20 6.40
CA ILE A 611 7.96 -28.84 5.86
C ILE A 611 7.29 -28.84 4.48
N SER A 612 6.49 -29.87 4.19
CA SER A 612 5.86 -30.10 2.88
C SER A 612 4.51 -29.40 2.70
N ARG A 613 4.08 -28.54 3.64
CA ARG A 613 2.75 -27.92 3.59
C ARG A 613 2.72 -26.79 2.58
N LEU A 614 1.73 -26.78 1.69
CA LEU A 614 1.51 -25.70 0.72
C LEU A 614 1.15 -24.38 1.42
N TRP A 615 1.75 -23.27 1.00
CA TRP A 615 1.31 -21.93 1.41
C TRP A 615 1.03 -20.98 0.23
N GLU A 616 1.65 -21.18 -0.93
CA GLU A 616 1.37 -20.41 -2.14
C GLU A 616 1.64 -21.23 -3.41
N GLY A 617 0.94 -20.91 -4.49
CA GLY A 617 1.17 -21.52 -5.80
C GLY A 617 0.30 -22.74 -6.07
N THR A 618 0.76 -23.58 -7.00
CA THR A 618 0.04 -24.81 -7.39
C THR A 618 0.27 -25.90 -6.35
N ALA A 619 -0.75 -26.71 -6.05
CA ALA A 619 -0.58 -27.82 -5.12
C ALA A 619 0.32 -28.91 -5.71
N CYS A 620 1.21 -29.46 -4.89
CA CYS A 620 2.04 -30.62 -5.25
C CYS A 620 1.15 -31.78 -5.72
N THR A 621 1.46 -32.37 -6.87
CA THR A 621 0.73 -33.51 -7.44
C THR A 621 1.03 -34.81 -6.72
N SER A 622 2.21 -34.90 -6.08
CA SER A 622 2.64 -36.00 -5.23
C SER A 622 3.75 -35.56 -4.28
N ALA A 623 4.17 -36.42 -3.35
CA ALA A 623 5.35 -36.16 -2.53
C ALA A 623 6.67 -36.17 -3.34
N ALA A 624 6.67 -36.82 -4.52
CA ALA A 624 7.82 -36.79 -5.41
C ALA A 624 7.92 -35.49 -6.21
N ASP A 625 6.79 -34.83 -6.48
CA ASP A 625 6.69 -33.54 -7.16
C ASP A 625 7.24 -32.45 -6.23
N CYS A 626 6.70 -32.34 -5.01
CA CYS A 626 7.33 -31.50 -3.99
C CYS A 626 7.03 -31.99 -2.57
N SER A 627 8.09 -32.37 -1.84
CA SER A 627 8.05 -32.57 -0.38
C SER A 627 9.40 -32.30 0.24
N ALA A 628 9.44 -31.99 1.53
CA ALA A 628 10.69 -31.71 2.21
C ALA A 628 10.63 -31.99 3.71
N THR A 629 11.79 -32.36 4.27
CA THR A 629 12.00 -32.49 5.71
C THR A 629 13.18 -31.65 6.18
N ALA A 630 13.16 -31.22 7.43
CA ALA A 630 14.24 -30.45 8.02
C ALA A 630 14.70 -31.02 9.37
N LYS A 631 16.01 -30.93 9.64
CA LYS A 631 16.63 -31.26 10.92
C LYS A 631 17.39 -30.06 11.43
N LEU A 632 17.30 -29.81 12.74
CA LEU A 632 17.95 -28.68 13.39
C LEU A 632 18.75 -29.13 14.62
N ALA A 633 19.88 -28.47 14.83
CA ALA A 633 20.69 -28.64 16.02
C ALA A 633 21.41 -27.34 16.36
N TRP A 634 21.90 -27.21 17.59
CA TRP A 634 22.79 -26.12 17.96
C TRP A 634 24.06 -26.63 18.63
N ARG A 635 25.17 -25.92 18.43
CA ARG A 635 26.45 -26.15 19.11
C ARG A 635 27.31 -24.89 19.04
N ASP A 636 28.00 -24.56 20.14
CA ASP A 636 28.99 -23.47 20.18
C ASP A 636 28.48 -22.15 19.58
N ASP A 637 27.31 -21.69 20.05
CA ASP A 637 26.67 -20.44 19.58
C ASP A 637 26.36 -20.42 18.07
N THR A 638 26.20 -21.60 17.46
CA THR A 638 25.89 -21.79 16.04
C THR A 638 24.66 -22.67 15.89
N LEU A 639 23.72 -22.24 15.04
CA LEU A 639 22.57 -23.02 14.61
C LEU A 639 22.93 -23.80 13.34
N TYR A 640 22.55 -25.07 13.29
CA TYR A 640 22.73 -25.93 12.13
C TYR A 640 21.36 -26.35 11.61
N VAL A 641 21.17 -26.26 10.30
CA VAL A 641 19.92 -26.64 9.63
C VAL A 641 20.26 -27.50 8.42
N LEU A 642 19.64 -28.67 8.33
CA LEU A 642 19.68 -29.53 7.16
C LEU A 642 18.26 -29.66 6.61
N VAL A 643 18.08 -29.38 5.33
CA VAL A 643 16.81 -29.52 4.61
C VAL A 643 17.02 -30.52 3.49
N ASP A 644 16.22 -31.57 3.50
CA ASP A 644 16.18 -32.59 2.45
C ASP A 644 14.89 -32.42 1.65
N VAL A 645 15.04 -32.10 0.37
CA VAL A 645 13.94 -31.83 -0.57
C VAL A 645 13.84 -33.01 -1.53
N THR A 646 12.64 -33.57 -1.64
CA THR A 646 12.26 -34.48 -2.72
C THR A 646 11.53 -33.67 -3.78
N ASP A 647 12.07 -33.71 -4.99
CA ASP A 647 11.65 -32.91 -6.14
C ASP A 647 11.98 -33.73 -7.40
N ASP A 648 11.01 -33.86 -8.31
CA ASP A 648 11.15 -34.66 -9.52
C ASP A 648 11.75 -33.86 -10.69
N THR A 649 11.68 -32.53 -10.65
CA THR A 649 12.02 -31.64 -11.76
C THR A 649 12.72 -30.38 -11.26
N LEU A 650 14.05 -30.47 -11.18
CA LEU A 650 14.86 -29.29 -10.89
C LEU A 650 14.60 -28.16 -11.90
N GLY A 651 14.25 -27.00 -11.36
CA GLY A 651 14.13 -25.73 -12.01
C GLY A 651 15.41 -25.23 -12.66
N THR A 652 15.26 -24.11 -13.37
CA THR A 652 16.36 -23.54 -14.14
C THR A 652 17.50 -23.11 -13.21
N LYS A 653 18.72 -23.56 -13.50
CA LYS A 653 19.91 -23.13 -12.76
C LYS A 653 20.22 -21.67 -13.06
N LEU A 654 20.14 -20.81 -12.05
CA LEU A 654 20.49 -19.40 -12.18
C LEU A 654 22.01 -19.20 -12.18
N ASP A 655 22.46 -18.13 -12.83
CA ASP A 655 23.83 -17.65 -12.67
C ASP A 655 24.11 -17.27 -11.22
N ALA A 656 25.33 -17.50 -10.72
CA ALA A 656 25.71 -17.09 -9.37
C ALA A 656 25.59 -15.58 -9.13
N ALA A 657 25.68 -14.76 -10.18
CA ALA A 657 25.41 -13.32 -10.11
C ALA A 657 23.92 -13.00 -9.92
N ASP A 658 23.03 -13.97 -10.14
CA ASP A 658 21.57 -13.88 -9.97
C ASP A 658 21.10 -14.53 -8.65
N CYS A 659 22.02 -14.74 -7.70
CA CYS A 659 21.77 -15.36 -6.41
C CYS A 659 20.95 -14.51 -5.42
N LYS A 660 20.10 -13.59 -5.90
CA LYS A 660 19.18 -12.81 -5.06
C LYS A 660 17.72 -13.17 -5.35
N ARG A 661 17.49 -14.03 -6.36
CA ARG A 661 16.16 -14.28 -6.93
C ARG A 661 15.74 -15.73 -6.73
N HIS A 662 15.88 -16.23 -5.50
CA HIS A 662 15.55 -17.60 -5.14
C HIS A 662 14.12 -18.03 -5.52
N TRP A 663 13.16 -17.11 -5.65
CA TRP A 663 11.79 -17.37 -6.12
C TRP A 663 11.65 -17.80 -7.60
N ARG A 664 12.72 -17.66 -8.40
CA ARG A 664 12.72 -18.01 -9.85
C ARG A 664 13.11 -19.46 -10.12
N THR A 665 13.57 -20.17 -9.10
CA THR A 665 14.11 -21.52 -9.21
C THR A 665 13.90 -22.26 -7.90
N ASP A 666 14.40 -23.48 -7.81
CA ASP A 666 14.33 -24.23 -6.56
C ASP A 666 15.24 -23.61 -5.51
N SER A 667 14.71 -23.44 -4.32
CA SER A 667 15.47 -22.87 -3.22
C SER A 667 14.90 -23.21 -1.86
N VAL A 668 15.75 -23.09 -0.85
CA VAL A 668 15.37 -23.17 0.56
C VAL A 668 15.52 -21.79 1.17
N GLU A 669 14.52 -21.34 1.91
CA GLU A 669 14.58 -20.11 2.69
C GLU A 669 14.39 -20.39 4.19
N LEU A 670 15.27 -19.80 4.98
CA LEU A 670 15.35 -19.94 6.43
C LEU A 670 14.95 -18.61 7.05
N ALA A 671 13.95 -18.60 7.93
CA ALA A 671 13.44 -17.39 8.56
C ALA A 671 13.50 -17.51 10.09
N ILE A 672 14.19 -16.60 10.75
CA ILE A 672 14.50 -16.65 12.17
C ILE A 672 14.16 -15.31 12.82
N ASP A 673 13.24 -15.34 13.78
CA ASP A 673 12.96 -14.24 14.71
C ASP A 673 13.60 -14.59 16.05
N PRO A 674 14.72 -13.94 16.44
CA PRO A 674 15.44 -14.28 17.66
C PRO A 674 14.58 -14.22 18.92
N ARG A 675 13.53 -13.39 18.93
CA ARG A 675 12.69 -13.18 20.11
C ARG A 675 11.31 -13.84 20.01
N GLY A 676 10.88 -14.26 18.81
CA GLY A 676 9.52 -14.75 18.53
C GLY A 676 8.41 -13.74 18.81
N THR A 677 8.71 -12.45 18.70
CA THR A 677 7.79 -11.34 19.01
C THR A 677 7.81 -10.24 17.94
N SER A 678 8.53 -10.46 16.84
CA SER A 678 8.64 -9.52 15.74
C SER A 678 7.27 -9.35 15.07
N GLU A 679 6.90 -8.10 14.83
CA GLU A 679 5.69 -7.76 14.08
C GLU A 679 5.91 -7.87 12.57
N ASN A 680 7.13 -7.56 12.12
CA ASN A 680 7.53 -7.56 10.73
C ASN A 680 9.01 -7.97 10.61
N THR A 681 9.48 -8.19 9.39
CA THR A 681 10.80 -8.77 9.13
C THR A 681 11.98 -7.83 9.34
N SER A 682 11.77 -6.53 9.63
CA SER A 682 12.87 -5.60 9.90
C SER A 682 13.66 -5.94 11.16
N THR A 683 13.18 -6.85 12.01
CA THR A 683 13.86 -7.31 13.23
C THR A 683 14.21 -8.80 13.17
N THR A 684 14.18 -9.41 11.98
CA THR A 684 14.43 -10.84 11.77
C THR A 684 15.66 -11.08 10.91
N PHE A 685 16.08 -12.36 10.84
CA PHE A 685 17.09 -12.86 9.93
C PHE A 685 16.41 -13.80 8.93
N LYS A 686 16.56 -13.56 7.64
CA LYS A 686 16.09 -14.44 6.58
C LYS A 686 17.23 -14.72 5.62
N ALA A 687 17.45 -15.98 5.28
CA ALA A 687 18.45 -16.37 4.30
C ALA A 687 17.87 -17.37 3.31
N ALA A 688 18.00 -17.07 2.02
CA ALA A 688 17.64 -17.98 0.95
C ALA A 688 18.89 -18.63 0.37
N ILE A 689 18.72 -19.85 -0.14
CA ILE A 689 19.80 -20.71 -0.60
C ILE A 689 19.34 -21.40 -1.88
N LEU A 690 20.07 -21.19 -2.97
CA LEU A 690 19.96 -22.01 -4.16
C LEU A 690 20.81 -23.27 -3.98
N PRO A 691 20.27 -24.47 -4.20
CA PRO A 691 21.03 -25.70 -4.05
C PRO A 691 22.11 -25.82 -5.13
N VAL A 692 21.93 -25.22 -6.31
CA VAL A 692 22.91 -25.24 -7.39
C VAL A 692 22.77 -24.02 -8.32
N THR A 693 23.91 -23.48 -8.76
CA THR A 693 23.98 -22.44 -9.79
C THR A 693 24.38 -23.03 -11.16
N ALA A 694 24.28 -22.23 -12.22
CA ALA A 694 24.76 -22.59 -13.56
C ALA A 694 26.27 -22.90 -13.57
N GLN A 695 27.04 -22.25 -12.69
CA GLN A 695 28.47 -22.48 -12.48
C GLN A 695 28.77 -23.70 -11.60
N GLY A 696 27.75 -24.29 -10.98
CA GLY A 696 27.87 -25.37 -10.00
C GLY A 696 28.02 -24.87 -8.57
N GLY A 697 27.68 -25.74 -7.62
CA GLY A 697 27.66 -25.43 -6.18
C GLY A 697 26.52 -24.49 -5.77
N PRO A 698 26.26 -24.39 -4.45
CA PRO A 698 25.20 -23.53 -3.93
C PRO A 698 25.61 -22.06 -3.89
N CYS A 699 24.63 -21.19 -3.75
CA CYS A 699 24.83 -19.79 -3.42
C CYS A 699 23.74 -19.35 -2.42
N TYR A 700 23.92 -18.22 -1.74
CA TYR A 700 22.98 -17.74 -0.71
C TYR A 700 22.97 -16.22 -0.57
N GLU A 701 21.84 -15.72 -0.10
CA GLU A 701 21.55 -14.32 0.14
C GLU A 701 20.72 -14.13 1.41
N ARG A 702 20.66 -12.89 1.90
CA ARG A 702 19.63 -12.45 2.85
C ARG A 702 18.56 -11.66 2.12
N ASP A 703 17.30 -11.94 2.43
CA ASP A 703 16.16 -11.35 1.72
C ASP A 703 15.08 -10.80 2.68
N ALA A 704 14.59 -9.60 2.37
CA ALA A 704 13.46 -8.95 3.05
C ALA A 704 13.53 -9.01 4.59
N ASP A 705 14.71 -8.77 5.16
CA ASP A 705 14.97 -8.84 6.60
C ASP A 705 15.75 -7.61 7.13
N ASN A 706 16.26 -7.68 8.36
CA ASN A 706 17.00 -6.58 8.99
C ASN A 706 18.25 -6.11 8.21
N HIS A 707 18.84 -6.94 7.34
CA HIS A 707 20.06 -6.59 6.58
C HIS A 707 20.19 -7.45 5.32
N GLN A 708 19.28 -7.22 4.36
CA GLN A 708 19.22 -7.95 3.10
C GLN A 708 20.42 -7.67 2.18
N GLY A 709 20.73 -8.61 1.29
CA GLY A 709 21.79 -8.51 0.29
C GLY A 709 22.60 -9.81 0.13
N PRO A 710 23.67 -9.81 -0.68
CA PRO A 710 24.50 -10.99 -0.92
C PRO A 710 25.02 -11.61 0.37
N GLY A 711 24.85 -12.93 0.54
CA GLY A 711 25.08 -13.58 1.83
C GLY A 711 26.53 -13.50 2.32
N ALA A 712 27.50 -13.50 1.40
CA ALA A 712 28.91 -13.33 1.73
C ALA A 712 29.22 -11.96 2.38
N GLU A 713 28.40 -10.94 2.09
CA GLU A 713 28.54 -9.58 2.61
C GLU A 713 27.68 -9.39 3.88
N THR A 714 26.45 -9.92 3.87
CA THR A 714 25.44 -9.63 4.89
C THR A 714 25.30 -10.69 5.98
N ALA A 715 25.89 -11.88 5.77
CA ALA A 715 25.95 -12.99 6.72
C ALA A 715 27.37 -13.61 6.81
N PRO A 716 28.43 -12.81 7.07
CA PRO A 716 29.80 -13.33 7.08
C PRO A 716 29.99 -14.40 8.15
N GLY A 717 30.37 -15.60 7.73
CA GLY A 717 30.55 -16.76 8.62
C GLY A 717 29.40 -17.76 8.59
N MET A 718 28.28 -17.43 7.96
CA MET A 718 27.33 -18.44 7.50
C MET A 718 28.02 -19.36 6.48
N LYS A 719 27.78 -20.66 6.57
CA LYS A 719 28.32 -21.65 5.63
C LYS A 719 27.17 -22.44 5.04
N VAL A 720 27.28 -22.75 3.76
CA VAL A 720 26.25 -23.49 3.01
C VAL A 720 26.93 -24.59 2.21
N ALA A 721 26.35 -25.78 2.23
CA ALA A 721 26.68 -26.89 1.36
C ALA A 721 25.40 -27.50 0.79
N SER A 722 25.51 -28.14 -0.37
CA SER A 722 24.38 -28.82 -1.00
C SER A 722 24.81 -30.07 -1.76
N LYS A 723 23.86 -30.99 -1.93
CA LYS A 723 23.97 -32.17 -2.78
C LYS A 723 22.72 -32.28 -3.63
N VAL A 724 22.88 -32.21 -4.96
CA VAL A 724 21.77 -32.35 -5.92
C VAL A 724 21.82 -33.73 -6.54
N GLY A 725 20.70 -34.45 -6.50
CA GLY A 725 20.50 -35.78 -7.06
C GLY A 725 19.42 -35.79 -8.15
N SER A 726 19.03 -36.99 -8.60
CA SER A 726 18.01 -37.18 -9.64
C SER A 726 16.56 -37.19 -9.12
N GLY A 727 16.35 -36.93 -7.83
CA GLY A 727 15.03 -36.94 -7.18
C GLY A 727 14.97 -35.92 -6.05
N GLY A 728 15.69 -34.81 -6.21
CA GLY A 728 15.74 -33.70 -5.27
C GLY A 728 17.15 -33.35 -4.82
N TYR A 729 17.24 -32.67 -3.68
CA TYR A 729 18.49 -32.11 -3.17
C TYR A 729 18.49 -31.94 -1.66
N THR A 730 19.68 -31.97 -1.07
CA THR A 730 19.90 -31.64 0.33
C THR A 730 20.64 -30.29 0.42
N VAL A 731 20.15 -29.38 1.26
CA VAL A 731 20.81 -28.13 1.64
C VAL A 731 21.18 -28.20 3.12
N GLU A 732 22.42 -27.89 3.45
CA GLU A 732 22.91 -27.85 4.82
C GLU A 732 23.60 -26.53 5.12
N THR A 733 23.30 -25.95 6.28
CA THR A 733 23.86 -24.65 6.67
C THR A 733 24.27 -24.60 8.14
N SER A 734 25.29 -23.79 8.43
CA SER A 734 25.63 -23.33 9.77
C SER A 734 25.50 -21.82 9.85
N ILE A 735 24.74 -21.32 10.83
CA ILE A 735 24.47 -19.91 11.07
C ILE A 735 24.99 -19.55 12.47
N PRO A 736 26.12 -18.81 12.57
CA PRO A 736 26.53 -18.22 13.84
C PRO A 736 25.40 -17.34 14.40
N MET A 737 24.96 -17.59 15.64
CA MET A 737 23.84 -16.85 16.25
C MET A 737 24.19 -15.37 16.50
N SER A 738 25.46 -14.98 16.34
CA SER A 738 25.88 -13.57 16.31
C SER A 738 25.44 -12.81 15.06
N LEU A 739 25.03 -13.50 13.99
CA LEU A 739 24.48 -12.88 12.77
C LEU A 739 23.01 -12.49 12.91
N LEU A 740 22.34 -13.03 13.93
CA LEU A 740 20.96 -12.71 14.22
C LEU A 740 20.84 -11.28 14.77
N PRO A 741 19.77 -10.55 14.43
CA PRO A 741 19.61 -9.15 14.84
C PRO A 741 19.45 -8.97 16.35
N GLY A 742 19.25 -10.04 17.13
CA GLY A 742 19.20 -9.98 18.58
C GLY A 742 19.58 -11.31 19.23
N ALA A 743 19.77 -11.28 20.55
CA ALA A 743 19.97 -12.46 21.36
C ALA A 743 18.73 -13.37 21.28
N VAL A 744 18.96 -14.64 20.98
CA VAL A 744 17.90 -15.65 20.92
C VAL A 744 17.21 -15.80 22.28
N ASP A 745 15.89 -15.80 22.28
CA ASP A 745 15.08 -16.32 23.38
C ASP A 745 15.04 -17.85 23.25
N PRO A 746 15.73 -18.60 24.14
CA PRO A 746 15.81 -20.05 23.99
C PRO A 746 14.45 -20.74 24.17
N GLU A 747 13.44 -20.11 24.77
CA GLU A 747 12.12 -20.74 24.93
C GLU A 747 11.14 -20.35 23.82
N HIS A 748 11.39 -19.25 23.09
CA HIS A 748 10.41 -18.65 22.19
C HIS A 748 10.99 -18.21 20.83
N LEU A 749 12.08 -18.82 20.34
CA LEU A 749 12.62 -18.50 19.02
C LEU A 749 11.54 -18.66 17.94
N GLY A 750 11.27 -17.62 17.16
CA GLY A 750 10.43 -17.73 15.98
C GLY A 750 11.23 -18.35 14.83
N LEU A 751 10.67 -19.33 14.15
CA LEU A 751 11.34 -20.10 13.10
C LEU A 751 10.34 -20.45 11.99
N ASN A 752 10.75 -20.25 10.74
CA ASN A 752 10.11 -20.86 9.60
C ASN A 752 11.14 -21.36 8.59
N LEU A 753 10.72 -22.35 7.81
CA LEU A 753 11.52 -23.00 6.79
C LEU A 753 10.62 -23.13 5.56
N PHE A 754 11.07 -22.61 4.44
CA PHE A 754 10.34 -22.63 3.17
C PHE A 754 11.14 -23.37 2.11
N VAL A 755 10.42 -24.01 1.20
CA VAL A 755 10.95 -24.54 -0.05
C VAL A 755 10.16 -23.93 -1.18
N TYR A 756 10.90 -23.34 -2.12
CA TYR A 756 10.38 -22.88 -3.40
C TYR A 756 10.67 -23.99 -4.40
N ASP A 757 9.61 -24.45 -5.07
CA ASP A 757 9.63 -25.51 -6.06
C ASP A 757 9.22 -24.91 -7.42
N SER A 758 10.13 -24.99 -8.38
CA SER A 758 10.04 -24.34 -9.67
C SER A 758 10.33 -25.34 -10.78
N ASP A 759 9.38 -26.21 -11.10
CA ASP A 759 9.43 -27.12 -12.27
C ASP A 759 9.44 -26.42 -13.65
N THR A 760 9.82 -25.16 -13.70
CA THR A 760 9.81 -24.35 -14.91
C THR A 760 11.22 -24.10 -15.42
N GLN A 761 11.30 -24.06 -16.75
CA GLN A 761 12.54 -23.75 -17.47
C GLN A 761 12.55 -22.28 -17.96
N ASP A 762 11.55 -21.50 -17.55
CA ASP A 762 11.32 -20.11 -17.95
C ASP A 762 11.46 -19.11 -16.79
N LEU A 763 11.95 -19.57 -15.64
CA LEU A 763 12.24 -18.76 -14.44
C LEU A 763 11.00 -18.31 -13.67
N THR A 764 9.85 -18.93 -13.92
CA THR A 764 8.60 -18.67 -13.21
C THR A 764 8.45 -19.61 -12.01
N GLY A 765 8.29 -19.07 -10.81
CA GLY A 765 7.99 -19.89 -9.63
C GLY A 765 6.64 -20.59 -9.74
N LYS A 766 6.54 -21.84 -9.25
CA LYS A 766 5.33 -22.68 -9.39
C LYS A 766 4.65 -22.95 -8.04
N THR A 767 5.39 -23.50 -7.09
CA THR A 767 4.87 -24.01 -5.81
C THR A 767 5.73 -23.52 -4.65
N ARG A 768 5.11 -23.25 -3.50
CA ARG A 768 5.82 -22.90 -2.28
C ARG A 768 5.27 -23.68 -1.10
N ILE A 769 6.14 -24.44 -0.46
CA ILE A 769 5.83 -25.24 0.73
C ILE A 769 6.64 -24.76 1.93
N GLY A 770 6.23 -25.13 3.15
CA GLY A 770 6.98 -24.79 4.35
C GLY A 770 6.46 -25.41 5.64
N TRP A 771 7.03 -24.97 6.76
CA TRP A 771 6.68 -25.50 8.09
C TRP A 771 5.42 -24.85 8.69
N SER A 772 5.43 -23.51 8.83
CA SER A 772 4.28 -22.69 9.24
C SER A 772 3.77 -21.90 8.05
N THR A 773 2.54 -22.16 7.59
CA THR A 773 2.17 -21.93 6.18
C THR A 773 0.91 -21.13 5.95
N TRP A 774 0.98 -19.81 5.85
CA TRP A 774 -0.21 -18.95 5.60
C TRP A 774 0.04 -18.04 4.39
N GLY A 775 -1.01 -17.43 3.84
CA GLY A 775 -0.84 -16.45 2.77
C GLY A 775 -0.04 -15.23 3.28
N GLY A 776 1.08 -14.91 2.62
CA GLY A 776 1.96 -13.80 3.02
C GLY A 776 2.87 -14.09 4.22
N VAL A 777 2.98 -15.34 4.68
CA VAL A 777 3.69 -15.71 5.91
C VAL A 777 5.19 -15.34 5.90
N GLN A 778 5.82 -15.20 4.74
CA GLN A 778 7.20 -14.73 4.60
C GLN A 778 7.40 -13.30 5.15
N GLY A 779 6.34 -12.49 5.19
CA GLY A 779 6.33 -11.14 5.76
C GLY A 779 5.75 -11.04 7.17
N ASP A 780 5.11 -12.10 7.69
CA ASP A 780 4.40 -12.13 8.98
C ASP A 780 5.14 -12.97 10.05
N PRO A 781 6.25 -12.50 10.65
CA PRO A 781 7.02 -13.29 11.61
C PRO A 781 6.25 -13.69 12.87
N TYR A 782 5.19 -12.95 13.23
CA TYR A 782 4.30 -13.33 14.34
C TYR A 782 3.58 -14.67 14.10
N ARG A 783 3.54 -15.16 12.85
CA ARG A 783 2.91 -16.40 12.38
C ARG A 783 3.92 -17.52 12.11
N TRP A 784 5.22 -17.27 12.32
CA TRP A 784 6.22 -18.31 12.22
C TRP A 784 6.07 -19.34 13.35
N GLY A 785 6.57 -20.56 13.10
CA GLY A 785 6.59 -21.61 14.12
C GLY A 785 7.45 -21.21 15.32
N GLN A 786 7.26 -21.90 16.44
CA GLN A 786 8.05 -21.65 17.64
C GLN A 786 9.05 -22.79 17.89
N ALA A 787 10.31 -22.44 18.08
CA ALA A 787 11.38 -23.36 18.42
C ALA A 787 11.89 -23.09 19.84
N LYS A 788 12.03 -24.15 20.64
CA LYS A 788 12.82 -24.12 21.87
C LYS A 788 14.25 -24.53 21.55
N VAL A 789 15.24 -23.73 21.92
CA VAL A 789 16.66 -24.06 21.80
C VAL A 789 17.14 -24.67 23.12
N GLU A 790 17.10 -26.00 23.21
CA GLU A 790 17.26 -26.71 24.47
C GLU A 790 18.66 -26.55 25.07
N GLY A 791 18.72 -26.10 26.33
CA GLY A 791 19.98 -25.95 27.07
C GLY A 791 20.88 -24.81 26.59
N TYR A 792 20.41 -23.98 25.65
CA TYR A 792 21.18 -22.85 25.15
C TYR A 792 21.04 -21.62 26.04
N THR A 793 22.16 -20.93 26.26
CA THR A 793 22.21 -19.63 26.92
C THR A 793 22.95 -18.65 26.01
N PRO A 794 22.32 -17.55 25.56
CA PRO A 794 22.99 -16.55 24.75
C PRO A 794 24.25 -15.99 25.44
N PRO A 795 25.34 -15.72 24.69
CA PRO A 795 26.52 -15.08 25.23
C PRO A 795 26.19 -13.77 25.96
N ALA A 796 26.84 -13.56 27.12
CA ALA A 796 26.61 -12.38 27.94
C ALA A 796 26.86 -11.08 27.15
N GLY A 797 25.94 -10.13 27.28
CA GLY A 797 26.04 -8.81 26.63
C GLY A 797 25.49 -8.74 25.19
N ARG A 798 25.01 -9.85 24.60
CA ARG A 798 24.31 -9.78 23.31
C ARG A 798 22.99 -9.00 23.46
N PRO A 799 22.72 -7.95 22.67
CA PRO A 799 21.50 -7.15 22.78
C PRO A 799 20.24 -7.97 22.47
N THR A 800 19.15 -7.76 23.21
CA THR A 800 17.84 -8.36 22.90
C THR A 800 17.00 -7.50 21.95
N THR A 801 17.39 -6.24 21.75
CA THR A 801 16.76 -5.30 20.83
C THR A 801 17.52 -5.31 19.52
N ALA A 802 16.79 -5.46 18.41
CA ALA A 802 17.36 -5.39 17.07
C ALA A 802 18.00 -4.02 16.79
N PRO A 803 19.12 -3.97 16.05
CA PRO A 803 19.61 -2.70 15.52
C PRO A 803 18.64 -2.16 14.47
N GLU A 804 18.78 -0.87 14.14
CA GLU A 804 18.07 -0.28 13.01
C GLU A 804 18.32 -1.10 11.73
N PRO A 805 17.28 -1.42 10.96
CA PRO A 805 17.41 -2.22 9.76
C PRO A 805 18.23 -1.49 8.69
N VAL A 806 19.09 -2.23 7.99
CA VAL A 806 19.85 -1.74 6.84
C VAL A 806 19.00 -1.92 5.59
N ILE A 807 18.27 -0.86 5.26
CA ILE A 807 17.30 -0.85 4.16
C ILE A 807 17.94 -0.22 2.91
N PRO A 808 17.79 -0.83 1.71
CA PRO A 808 18.13 -0.18 0.46
C PRO A 808 17.21 1.02 0.20
N LEU A 809 17.81 2.20 0.07
CA LEU A 809 17.07 3.46 -0.13
C LEU A 809 17.26 4.05 -1.54
N SER A 810 17.83 3.27 -2.45
CA SER A 810 18.10 3.73 -3.82
C SER A 810 16.86 3.64 -4.70
N ALA A 811 16.20 4.78 -4.94
CA ALA A 811 15.11 4.90 -5.90
C ALA A 811 15.60 5.56 -7.20
N LEU A 812 14.97 5.22 -8.34
CA LEU A 812 15.20 5.96 -9.58
C LEU A 812 14.62 7.37 -9.46
N SER A 813 15.43 8.40 -9.75
CA SER A 813 14.95 9.77 -9.87
C SER A 813 14.15 9.95 -11.16
N SER A 814 13.02 10.66 -11.09
CA SER A 814 12.26 11.11 -12.26
C SER A 814 13.09 12.00 -13.21
N LEU A 815 14.16 12.64 -12.73
CA LEU A 815 15.11 13.40 -13.58
C LEU A 815 15.95 12.48 -14.47
N ASP A 816 16.11 11.22 -14.08
CA ASP A 816 16.82 10.18 -14.82
C ASP A 816 15.89 9.31 -15.69
N SER A 817 14.60 9.68 -15.76
CA SER A 817 13.59 8.97 -16.55
C SER A 817 13.14 9.79 -17.78
N PRO A 818 13.62 9.43 -18.99
CA PRO A 818 13.16 10.08 -20.23
C PRO A 818 11.63 10.05 -20.45
N PRO A 819 10.89 8.97 -20.12
CA PRO A 819 9.43 8.98 -20.16
C PRO A 819 8.81 10.03 -19.23
N SER A 820 9.27 10.12 -17.98
CA SER A 820 8.81 11.14 -17.02
C SER A 820 9.11 12.56 -17.51
N LEU A 821 10.31 12.82 -18.05
CA LEU A 821 10.67 14.11 -18.65
C LEU A 821 9.80 14.46 -19.85
N THR A 822 9.52 13.48 -20.71
CA THR A 822 8.66 13.67 -21.89
C THR A 822 7.25 14.08 -21.48
N GLN A 823 6.68 13.41 -20.48
CA GLN A 823 5.37 13.76 -19.93
C GLN A 823 5.41 15.16 -19.32
N ALA A 824 6.37 15.46 -18.45
CA ALA A 824 6.48 16.77 -17.80
C ALA A 824 6.54 17.92 -18.81
N VAL A 825 7.27 17.75 -19.92
CA VAL A 825 7.27 18.71 -21.04
C VAL A 825 5.91 18.80 -21.74
N ALA A 826 5.16 17.72 -21.83
CA ALA A 826 3.86 17.69 -22.50
C ALA A 826 2.74 18.36 -21.69
N ILE A 827 2.73 18.17 -20.36
CA ILE A 827 1.61 18.57 -19.49
C ILE A 827 1.95 19.69 -18.49
N ASP A 828 3.20 20.17 -18.46
CA ASP A 828 3.64 21.26 -17.57
C ASP A 828 3.41 20.95 -16.07
N VAL A 829 3.55 19.66 -15.70
CA VAL A 829 3.51 19.19 -14.31
C VAL A 829 4.94 18.83 -13.88
N PRO A 830 5.43 19.36 -12.74
CA PRO A 830 6.75 19.02 -12.20
C PRO A 830 6.92 17.53 -11.91
N LEU A 831 8.18 17.11 -11.87
CA LEU A 831 8.54 15.70 -11.64
C LEU A 831 8.35 15.32 -10.17
N ALA A 832 8.19 14.02 -9.90
CA ALA A 832 8.22 13.43 -8.56
C ALA A 832 7.18 13.97 -7.55
N GLY A 833 6.12 14.62 -8.03
CA GLY A 833 5.18 15.37 -7.18
C GLY A 833 5.83 16.53 -6.42
N GLY A 834 7.00 16.98 -6.85
CA GLY A 834 7.78 18.06 -6.25
C GLY A 834 7.36 19.45 -6.73
N PRO A 835 7.97 20.52 -6.18
CA PRO A 835 7.72 21.89 -6.63
C PRO A 835 8.29 22.13 -8.04
N ALA A 836 7.73 23.11 -8.75
CA ALA A 836 8.31 23.60 -9.99
C ALA A 836 9.52 24.51 -9.70
N SER A 837 10.58 24.46 -10.52
CA SER A 837 11.61 25.49 -10.47
C SER A 837 10.99 26.85 -10.81
N THR A 838 11.29 27.88 -10.01
CA THR A 838 10.87 29.24 -10.35
C THR A 838 11.63 29.73 -11.57
N ARG A 839 11.09 30.75 -12.27
CA ARG A 839 11.81 31.40 -13.39
C ARG A 839 13.21 31.88 -13.00
N ALA A 840 13.40 32.36 -11.78
CA ALA A 840 14.68 32.86 -11.30
C ALA A 840 15.70 31.72 -11.11
N ASN A 841 15.24 30.50 -10.85
CA ASN A 841 16.08 29.36 -10.49
C ASN A 841 16.18 28.31 -11.60
N SER A 842 15.52 28.51 -12.74
CA SER A 842 15.40 27.50 -13.78
C SER A 842 16.61 27.42 -14.73
N GLY A 843 16.82 26.22 -15.27
CA GLY A 843 17.69 25.95 -16.41
C GLY A 843 17.04 25.00 -17.41
N TRP A 844 17.37 25.14 -18.70
CA TRP A 844 16.73 24.39 -19.79
C TRP A 844 17.66 24.21 -21.00
N VAL A 845 17.28 23.31 -21.91
CA VAL A 845 17.95 23.17 -23.21
C VAL A 845 17.56 24.28 -24.18
N ASP A 846 18.55 25.03 -24.65
CA ASP A 846 18.41 26.09 -25.67
C ASP A 846 18.48 25.50 -27.08
N LYS A 847 19.47 24.64 -27.33
CA LYS A 847 19.71 24.00 -28.64
C LYS A 847 20.51 22.71 -28.49
N ALA A 848 20.29 21.76 -29.38
CA ALA A 848 21.13 20.58 -29.54
C ALA A 848 21.55 20.40 -31.01
N ARG A 849 22.73 19.83 -31.24
CA ARG A 849 23.19 19.37 -32.57
C ARG A 849 23.99 18.08 -32.44
N LEU A 850 23.92 17.22 -33.45
CA LEU A 850 24.78 16.03 -33.52
C LEU A 850 26.12 16.38 -34.16
N HIS A 851 27.20 15.86 -33.60
CA HIS A 851 28.55 16.00 -34.15
C HIS A 851 29.34 14.71 -33.94
N GLY A 852 29.37 13.86 -34.96
CA GLY A 852 29.95 12.52 -34.86
C GLY A 852 29.18 11.64 -33.87
N ASP A 853 29.89 11.08 -32.89
CA ASP A 853 29.39 10.25 -31.80
C ASP A 853 28.99 11.08 -30.56
N THR A 854 28.88 12.40 -30.69
CA THR A 854 28.60 13.30 -29.58
C THR A 854 27.42 14.22 -29.90
N ALA A 855 26.48 14.33 -28.97
CA ALA A 855 25.46 15.39 -29.00
C ALA A 855 25.98 16.63 -28.28
N LEU A 856 26.10 17.75 -28.98
CA LEU A 856 26.46 19.03 -28.39
C LEU A 856 25.20 19.75 -27.94
N VAL A 857 25.04 19.87 -26.61
CA VAL A 857 23.85 20.38 -25.93
C VAL A 857 24.17 21.72 -25.29
N ARG A 858 23.47 22.76 -25.75
CA ARG A 858 23.54 24.09 -25.14
C ARG A 858 22.46 24.23 -24.09
N LEU A 859 22.88 24.40 -22.85
CA LEU A 859 22.03 24.71 -21.73
C LEU A 859 22.07 26.20 -21.42
N ARG A 860 20.95 26.72 -20.94
CA ARG A 860 20.85 28.06 -20.35
C ARG A 860 20.27 27.93 -18.96
N ALA A 861 20.87 28.58 -17.98
CA ALA A 861 20.41 28.59 -16.60
C ALA A 861 20.39 30.01 -16.04
N ASN A 862 19.36 30.33 -15.25
CA ASN A 862 19.23 31.63 -14.57
C ASN A 862 19.89 31.63 -13.19
N ALA A 863 20.08 30.44 -12.59
CA ALA A 863 20.78 30.22 -11.34
C ALA A 863 21.61 28.92 -11.42
N PRO A 864 22.51 28.66 -10.45
CA PRO A 864 23.15 27.36 -10.33
C PRO A 864 22.15 26.23 -10.07
N GLY A 865 22.42 25.05 -10.62
CA GLY A 865 21.62 23.84 -10.41
C GLY A 865 22.20 22.64 -11.16
N THR A 866 21.45 21.55 -11.21
CA THR A 866 21.87 20.29 -11.84
C THR A 866 21.00 19.99 -13.06
N ALA A 867 21.62 19.66 -14.18
CA ALA A 867 20.95 19.28 -15.41
C ALA A 867 21.21 17.81 -15.74
N HIS A 868 20.15 17.03 -15.82
CA HIS A 868 20.11 15.64 -16.29
C HIS A 868 19.77 15.66 -17.78
N VAL A 869 20.78 15.45 -18.63
CA VAL A 869 20.65 15.53 -20.08
C VAL A 869 20.52 14.12 -20.65
N HIS A 870 19.43 13.87 -21.37
CA HIS A 870 19.17 12.60 -22.04
C HIS A 870 19.02 12.82 -23.54
N VAL A 871 19.79 12.08 -24.33
CA VAL A 871 19.68 12.06 -25.79
C VAL A 871 18.88 10.81 -26.16
N VAL A 872 17.74 10.99 -26.82
CA VAL A 872 16.80 9.91 -27.13
C VAL A 872 16.45 9.87 -28.61
N ASP A 873 16.29 8.66 -29.14
CA ASP A 873 15.75 8.39 -30.47
C ASP A 873 14.51 7.46 -30.36
N SER A 874 14.00 6.97 -31.50
CA SER A 874 12.83 6.09 -31.51
C SER A 874 13.09 4.71 -30.88
N ALA A 875 14.34 4.34 -30.63
CA ALA A 875 14.75 3.09 -29.98
C ALA A 875 15.17 3.29 -28.51
N GLY A 876 15.01 4.50 -27.96
CA GLY A 876 15.28 4.82 -26.56
C GLY A 876 16.47 5.76 -26.36
N THR A 877 17.03 5.77 -25.15
CA THR A 877 18.21 6.58 -24.81
C THR A 877 19.44 6.11 -25.60
N VAL A 878 20.16 7.07 -26.19
CA VAL A 878 21.42 6.86 -26.93
C VAL A 878 22.62 7.49 -26.25
N GLY A 879 22.40 8.30 -25.21
CA GLY A 879 23.46 8.87 -24.38
C GLY A 879 22.84 9.70 -23.27
N SER A 880 23.51 9.78 -22.12
CA SER A 880 23.06 10.59 -20.99
C SER A 880 24.25 11.28 -20.32
N ARG A 881 23.99 12.42 -19.68
CA ARG A 881 25.00 13.14 -18.90
C ARG A 881 24.34 14.02 -17.86
N THR A 882 24.79 13.90 -16.61
CA THR A 882 24.42 14.82 -15.53
C THR A 882 25.54 15.85 -15.32
N VAL A 883 25.18 17.14 -15.25
CA VAL A 883 26.14 18.24 -15.08
C VAL A 883 25.62 19.28 -14.10
N THR A 884 26.49 19.77 -13.23
CA THR A 884 26.25 21.01 -12.48
C THR A 884 26.49 22.20 -13.41
N VAL A 885 25.55 23.13 -13.44
CA VAL A 885 25.55 24.29 -14.34
C VAL A 885 25.46 25.55 -13.51
N THR A 886 26.29 26.54 -13.80
CA THR A 886 26.18 27.89 -13.22
C THR A 886 25.20 28.76 -14.01
N ALA A 887 24.81 29.92 -13.47
CA ALA A 887 24.01 30.87 -14.23
C ALA A 887 24.75 31.31 -15.52
N GLY A 888 24.06 31.28 -16.66
CA GLY A 888 24.63 31.63 -17.96
C GLY A 888 24.25 30.65 -19.07
N LYS A 889 25.04 30.67 -20.15
CA LYS A 889 24.93 29.72 -21.26
C LYS A 889 26.16 28.81 -21.25
N HIS A 890 25.92 27.51 -21.34
CA HIS A 890 26.96 26.49 -21.29
C HIS A 890 26.72 25.45 -22.40
N GLU A 891 27.78 24.96 -23.02
CA GLU A 891 27.70 23.90 -24.04
C GLU A 891 28.39 22.65 -23.49
N TYR A 892 27.70 21.52 -23.51
CA TYR A 892 28.17 20.24 -23.00
C TYR A 892 28.09 19.19 -24.12
N GLY A 893 29.10 18.32 -24.20
CA GLY A 893 29.04 17.14 -25.07
C GLY A 893 28.46 15.94 -24.32
N VAL A 894 27.50 15.25 -24.92
CA VAL A 894 27.00 13.96 -24.44
C VAL A 894 27.49 12.90 -25.41
N VAL A 895 28.37 12.02 -24.94
CA VAL A 895 28.87 10.88 -25.73
C VAL A 895 27.70 9.92 -25.93
N LEU A 896 27.57 9.42 -27.16
CA LEU A 896 26.52 8.49 -27.52
C LEU A 896 27.03 7.05 -27.33
N ASP A 897 26.28 6.25 -26.59
CA ASP A 897 26.53 4.83 -26.36
C ASP A 897 26.33 4.00 -27.64
N ARG A 898 25.54 4.54 -28.57
CA ARG A 898 25.28 3.94 -29.89
C ARG A 898 24.91 5.00 -30.94
N ALA A 899 25.07 4.65 -32.21
CA ALA A 899 24.59 5.48 -33.31
C ALA A 899 23.06 5.68 -33.24
N PRO A 900 22.55 6.91 -33.44
CA PRO A 900 21.11 7.17 -33.45
C PRO A 900 20.38 6.47 -34.60
N LYS A 901 19.19 5.97 -34.30
CA LYS A 901 18.24 5.38 -35.27
C LYS A 901 17.12 6.38 -35.55
N GLY A 902 17.40 7.36 -36.42
CA GLY A 902 16.44 8.38 -36.84
C GLY A 902 16.57 9.71 -36.08
N PRO A 903 15.51 10.54 -36.05
CA PRO A 903 15.54 11.85 -35.41
C PRO A 903 15.86 11.76 -33.92
N VAL A 904 16.75 12.64 -33.46
CA VAL A 904 17.17 12.71 -32.07
C VAL A 904 16.49 13.87 -31.35
N THR A 905 15.98 13.58 -30.16
CA THR A 905 15.50 14.57 -29.20
C THR A 905 16.42 14.59 -27.99
N VAL A 906 16.76 15.78 -27.52
CA VAL A 906 17.43 15.98 -26.24
C VAL A 906 16.39 16.42 -25.23
N LEU A 907 16.27 15.66 -24.15
CA LEU A 907 15.46 15.96 -22.97
C LEU A 907 16.39 16.43 -21.86
N VAL A 908 15.99 17.46 -21.13
CA VAL A 908 16.74 17.96 -19.98
C VAL A 908 15.81 18.12 -18.79
N GLY A 909 16.10 17.37 -17.73
CA GLY A 909 15.56 17.60 -16.39
C GLY A 909 16.49 18.53 -15.62
N TRP A 910 15.97 19.65 -15.15
CA TRP A 910 16.68 20.60 -14.30
C TRP A 910 16.20 20.46 -12.86
N GLU A 911 17.14 20.48 -11.92
CA GLU A 911 16.88 20.58 -10.48
C GLU A 911 17.58 21.82 -9.92
N ASP A 912 16.82 22.67 -9.24
CA ASP A 912 17.36 23.82 -8.53
C ASP A 912 17.74 23.48 -7.08
N ALA A 913 18.48 24.38 -6.42
CA ALA A 913 18.96 24.16 -5.05
C ALA A 913 17.84 24.03 -3.98
N ALA A 914 16.60 24.33 -4.32
CA ALA A 914 15.44 24.17 -3.44
C ALA A 914 14.62 22.90 -3.77
N GLY A 915 15.11 22.04 -4.67
CA GLY A 915 14.42 20.82 -5.12
C GLY A 915 13.31 21.08 -6.14
N GLY A 916 13.22 22.31 -6.67
CA GLY A 916 12.29 22.63 -7.75
C GLY A 916 12.76 22.03 -9.07
N THR A 917 11.86 21.40 -9.83
CA THR A 917 12.20 20.77 -11.11
C THR A 917 11.64 21.50 -12.33
N LEU A 918 12.36 21.40 -13.46
CA LEU A 918 11.89 21.85 -14.78
C LEU A 918 12.34 20.87 -15.87
N ALA A 919 11.40 20.40 -16.69
CA ALA A 919 11.72 19.58 -17.86
C ALA A 919 11.71 20.43 -19.14
N SER A 920 12.64 20.15 -20.05
CA SER A 920 12.73 20.82 -21.35
C SER A 920 13.18 19.89 -22.47
N LYS A 921 12.90 20.27 -23.73
CA LYS A 921 13.30 19.46 -24.90
C LYS A 921 13.80 20.31 -26.07
N ALA A 922 14.72 19.74 -26.85
CA ALA A 922 15.16 20.28 -28.14
C ALA A 922 15.41 19.15 -29.14
N THR A 923 15.00 19.34 -30.39
CA THR A 923 15.41 18.44 -31.47
C THR A 923 16.87 18.70 -31.83
N ALA A 924 17.68 17.65 -31.86
CA ALA A 924 19.06 17.76 -32.33
C ALA A 924 19.04 17.89 -33.86
N ARG A 925 19.64 18.97 -34.37
CA ARG A 925 19.78 19.24 -35.80
C ARG A 925 21.11 18.77 -36.34
#